data_AF-A0A2U3DRS4-F1
#
_entry.id   AF-A0A2U3DRS4-F1
#
_cell.length_a   1.000
_cell.length_b   1.000
_cell.length_c   1.000
_cell.angle_alpha   90.00
_cell.angle_beta   90.00
_cell.angle_gamma   90.00
#
_symmetry.space_group_name_H-M   'P 1'
#
loop_
_entity.id
_entity.type
_entity.pdbx_description
1 polymer ?
#
loop_
_entity_poly.entity_id
_entity_poly.type
_entity_poly.pdbx_seq_one_letter_code
_entity_poly.pdbx_strand_id
1 'polypeptide(L)'
;MVVLLRGSDAYTLRALFDMHNFFDSFDFFTGPDPTRGFVEYVDRATAQQVGIIGTGPSNASVILGVDDSTVNPPRGRRSVRLTSKSSFTTGLFIADILHMPGSICGVWPAFWTFGPRWPAAGEIDIIEGVNTESQNTITLHTSPGCVMSNVGSLATTMFSTGDCSTGDSKIGCQQRVAGKHTYGDGFNSVKGGVYALEWTSEHIAVWFFPRCGLPEDLRLGVPNPQAWGQPMALFRGSPSCQVDSFFFDQNIVIDTTFCGEWAGNHQTWNSNTKCSSKAPTCQEYVAKNPKDFEDAFWEISSVKPPEQYFQTGHIEVAASRRLGLSEHTSYPEAHRPGQTGPQAQDRATMAVSHLVGLAALLIGCCWLYRKFWIFPSLHDHGEDRGCGRVKMLSSSWKLPFGVDKLARVIEAERRRKLPVLSLEDHERYGDTYGQYAGGLFTIITRDSRIISSLLLGQPHNFGHGRLRKLCFGPLLGEGVFTEDGAEWRASRRLLASVLRQPRCSALRALEPHVQTLLRSIASDRDASSCVNLRPLFYDYTLDTATDLLLGDSTNLLSSTSETDSVGKRFSHAFTKAMRWIAMRERFKMFAGIITTPESRQACRTARVCLKQMIIEARQLESEVVQGSLADFVEKAGDLDKARDELMNLVFAARDSTASLLCWLVYTLAREPEVLERLQKDLVSVLGKEPDTLPTGSDLIKLRYLDDVMHETLRLFPVAAINGRLCLKTTTFAYGGGESGEEPNLVPEGTLVCFSTYACHRSPKYYGEDAMRFRPERWQRTSVRTRTEDFTFHPFIGGPRKCPGERFAWNVVKYTACRLIQCFNTIAVDNSGSGAGPDWQELIQYRLGLTMSPDDGVSVILKA
;
A
#
# COMPACT_ATOMS: atom_id res chain seq x y z
N MET A 1 -12.44 -4.54 -12.35
CA MET A 1 -13.36 -5.67 -12.58
C MET A 1 -13.06 -6.31 -13.93
N VAL A 2 -13.18 -7.63 -14.06
CA VAL A 2 -12.90 -8.39 -15.28
C VAL A 2 -14.06 -9.34 -15.56
N VAL A 3 -14.40 -9.53 -16.84
CA VAL A 3 -15.34 -10.56 -17.30
C VAL A 3 -14.63 -11.47 -18.28
N LEU A 4 -14.71 -12.78 -18.05
CA LEU A 4 -14.11 -13.80 -18.90
C LEU A 4 -15.16 -14.76 -19.45
N LEU A 5 -15.00 -15.23 -20.68
CA LEU A 5 -15.85 -16.25 -21.29
C LEU A 5 -15.19 -17.63 -21.20
N ARG A 6 -15.99 -18.64 -20.87
CA ARG A 6 -15.54 -20.04 -20.79
C ARG A 6 -15.38 -20.62 -22.20
N GLY A 7 -14.16 -20.97 -22.58
CA GLY A 7 -13.86 -21.79 -23.76
C GLY A 7 -13.88 -23.29 -23.44
N SER A 8 -13.45 -24.13 -24.38
CA SER A 8 -13.37 -25.60 -24.18
C SER A 8 -12.42 -25.97 -23.04
N ASP A 9 -11.28 -25.27 -22.94
CA ASP A 9 -10.18 -25.62 -22.02
C ASP A 9 -9.66 -24.43 -21.17
N ALA A 10 -10.12 -23.19 -21.41
CA ALA A 10 -9.67 -22.00 -20.68
C ALA A 10 -10.67 -20.83 -20.72
N TYR A 11 -10.56 -19.90 -19.78
CA TYR A 11 -11.29 -18.63 -19.78
C TYR A 11 -10.56 -17.57 -20.63
N THR A 12 -11.30 -16.83 -21.46
CA THR A 12 -10.75 -15.76 -22.32
C THR A 12 -11.30 -14.40 -21.91
N LEU A 13 -10.46 -13.36 -21.97
CA LEU A 13 -10.84 -11.99 -21.59
C LEU A 13 -11.93 -11.45 -22.53
N ARG A 14 -13.09 -11.09 -21.94
CA ARG A 14 -14.22 -10.50 -22.66
C ARG A 14 -14.37 -9.00 -22.40
N ALA A 15 -14.22 -8.58 -21.15
CA ALA A 15 -14.25 -7.17 -20.78
C ALA A 15 -13.32 -6.90 -19.59
N LEU A 16 -12.64 -5.76 -19.62
CA LEU A 16 -11.84 -5.23 -18.52
C LEU A 16 -12.39 -3.84 -18.18
N PHE A 17 -12.76 -3.64 -16.92
CA PHE A 17 -13.16 -2.34 -16.38
C PHE A 17 -12.13 -1.90 -15.34
N ASP A 18 -11.36 -0.87 -15.66
CA ASP A 18 -10.31 -0.30 -14.83
C ASP A 18 -10.46 1.23 -14.71
N MET A 19 -9.57 1.87 -13.96
CA MET A 19 -9.63 3.32 -13.74
C MET A 19 -9.61 4.18 -15.00
N HIS A 20 -9.16 3.65 -16.14
CA HIS A 20 -9.04 4.40 -17.39
C HIS A 20 -10.32 4.38 -18.21
N ASN A 21 -11.14 3.32 -18.11
CA ASN A 21 -12.32 3.14 -18.95
C ASN A 21 -13.64 2.95 -18.18
N PHE A 22 -13.62 2.83 -16.85
CA PHE A 22 -14.80 2.47 -16.05
C PHE A 22 -15.98 3.39 -16.33
N PHE A 23 -15.84 4.70 -16.11
CA PHE A 23 -16.94 5.66 -16.29
C PHE A 23 -17.39 5.85 -17.74
N ASP A 24 -16.60 5.43 -18.72
CA ASP A 24 -16.98 5.46 -20.13
C ASP A 24 -17.75 4.19 -20.54
N SER A 25 -17.56 3.10 -19.77
CA SER A 25 -18.16 1.79 -20.02
C SER A 25 -19.52 1.58 -19.34
N PHE A 26 -19.95 2.54 -18.53
CA PHE A 26 -21.21 2.51 -17.78
C PHE A 26 -22.06 3.76 -18.09
N ASP A 27 -23.38 3.57 -18.06
CA ASP A 27 -24.38 4.64 -18.14
C ASP A 27 -24.84 5.05 -16.74
N PHE A 28 -25.04 6.35 -16.54
CA PHE A 28 -25.51 6.94 -15.27
C PHE A 28 -27.04 7.06 -15.31
N PHE A 29 -27.71 6.37 -14.41
CA PHE A 29 -29.16 6.49 -14.25
C PHE A 29 -29.51 7.77 -13.47
N THR A 30 -30.53 8.50 -13.93
CA THR A 30 -31.00 9.76 -13.31
C THR A 30 -32.50 9.78 -13.02
N GLY A 31 -33.17 8.64 -13.23
CA GLY A 31 -34.59 8.50 -12.95
C GLY A 31 -34.88 8.35 -11.46
N PRO A 32 -36.17 8.33 -11.08
CA PRO A 32 -36.58 7.99 -9.72
C PRO A 32 -36.16 6.55 -9.39
N ASP A 33 -35.82 6.32 -8.12
CA ASP A 33 -35.42 5.00 -7.66
C ASP A 33 -36.57 3.98 -7.79
N PRO A 34 -36.39 2.86 -8.52
CA PRO A 34 -37.44 1.86 -8.71
C PRO A 34 -37.94 1.24 -7.41
N THR A 35 -37.11 1.23 -6.37
CA THR A 35 -37.46 0.71 -5.03
C THR A 35 -38.06 1.79 -4.12
N ARG A 36 -38.40 2.97 -4.67
CA ARG A 36 -38.96 4.11 -3.93
C ARG A 36 -38.05 4.61 -2.80
N GLY A 37 -36.73 4.51 -2.98
CA GLY A 37 -35.74 5.02 -2.04
C GLY A 37 -35.70 6.54 -1.92
N PHE A 38 -35.23 7.03 -0.77
CA PHE A 38 -34.93 8.43 -0.49
C PHE A 38 -33.54 8.82 -1.03
N VAL A 39 -33.37 8.67 -2.34
CA VAL A 39 -32.11 8.88 -3.07
C VAL A 39 -32.36 9.72 -4.32
N GLU A 40 -31.41 10.61 -4.64
CA GLU A 40 -31.35 11.34 -5.92
C GLU A 40 -30.18 10.79 -6.73
N TYR A 41 -30.45 9.96 -7.75
CA TYR A 41 -29.38 9.54 -8.67
C TYR A 41 -29.02 10.67 -9.63
N VAL A 42 -27.73 10.99 -9.74
CA VAL A 42 -27.24 12.12 -10.53
C VAL A 42 -26.39 11.66 -11.72
N ASP A 43 -26.34 12.49 -12.77
CA ASP A 43 -25.50 12.24 -13.94
C ASP A 43 -23.99 12.35 -13.62
N ARG A 44 -23.15 11.93 -14.57
CA ARG A 44 -21.69 11.94 -14.42
C ARG A 44 -21.12 13.33 -14.12
N ALA A 45 -21.60 14.36 -14.81
CA ALA A 45 -21.07 15.72 -14.66
C ALA A 45 -21.35 16.25 -13.25
N THR A 46 -22.58 16.05 -12.78
CA THR A 46 -23.01 16.41 -11.43
C THR A 46 -22.25 15.61 -10.39
N ALA A 47 -22.13 14.29 -10.56
CA ALA A 47 -21.41 13.40 -9.65
C ALA A 47 -19.93 13.80 -9.48
N GLN A 48 -19.26 14.17 -10.57
CA GLN A 48 -17.89 14.68 -10.54
C GLN A 48 -17.80 16.04 -9.84
N GLN A 49 -18.73 16.94 -10.13
CA GLN A 49 -18.75 18.28 -9.55
C GLN A 49 -18.92 18.25 -8.03
N VAL A 50 -19.78 17.36 -7.52
CA VAL A 50 -20.03 17.21 -6.08
C VAL A 50 -19.09 16.22 -5.41
N GLY A 51 -18.14 15.64 -6.16
CA GLY A 51 -17.06 14.82 -5.60
C GLY A 51 -17.45 13.40 -5.18
N ILE A 52 -18.59 12.88 -5.64
CA ILE A 52 -19.06 11.53 -5.30
C ILE A 52 -18.61 10.45 -6.29
N ILE A 53 -17.85 10.81 -7.34
CA ILE A 53 -17.12 9.84 -8.16
C ILE A 53 -15.69 10.33 -8.42
N GLY A 54 -14.76 9.40 -8.59
CA GLY A 54 -13.37 9.75 -8.88
C GLY A 54 -12.42 8.56 -8.94
N THR A 55 -11.12 8.85 -8.83
CA THR A 55 -10.06 7.85 -8.72
C THR A 55 -9.62 7.72 -7.26
N GLY A 56 -9.35 6.49 -6.82
CA GLY A 56 -8.89 6.25 -5.45
C GLY A 56 -7.47 6.76 -5.17
N PRO A 57 -7.03 6.74 -3.89
CA PRO A 57 -5.80 7.40 -3.44
C PRO A 57 -4.50 6.88 -4.08
N SER A 58 -4.54 5.67 -4.64
CA SER A 58 -3.41 5.02 -5.32
C SER A 58 -3.33 5.36 -6.82
N ASN A 59 -4.32 6.08 -7.37
CA ASN A 59 -4.54 6.20 -8.82
C ASN A 59 -4.52 4.82 -9.51
N ALA A 60 -5.20 3.82 -8.92
CA ALA A 60 -5.33 2.47 -9.45
C ALA A 60 -6.72 1.84 -9.18
N SER A 61 -7.69 2.67 -8.79
CA SER A 61 -9.05 2.28 -8.42
C SER A 61 -10.03 3.40 -8.77
N VAL A 62 -11.31 3.07 -8.83
CA VAL A 62 -12.43 4.01 -9.00
C VAL A 62 -13.24 4.10 -7.71
N ILE A 63 -13.76 5.29 -7.41
CA ILE A 63 -14.63 5.55 -6.26
C ILE A 63 -16.03 5.89 -6.75
N LEU A 64 -17.04 5.28 -6.12
CA LEU A 64 -18.46 5.59 -6.23
C LEU A 64 -19.02 5.86 -4.83
N GLY A 65 -19.16 7.13 -4.46
CA GLY A 65 -19.65 7.56 -3.16
C GLY A 65 -21.07 8.12 -3.20
N VAL A 66 -21.45 8.67 -2.05
CA VAL A 66 -22.73 9.35 -1.82
C VAL A 66 -22.48 10.74 -1.23
N ASP A 67 -23.49 11.59 -1.26
CA ASP A 67 -23.42 12.89 -0.59
C ASP A 67 -23.43 12.72 0.94
N ASP A 68 -22.35 13.15 1.58
CA ASP A 68 -22.07 13.07 3.02
C ASP A 68 -22.14 14.45 3.72
N SER A 69 -22.71 15.45 3.05
CA SER A 69 -22.65 16.85 3.48
C SER A 69 -24.01 17.55 3.52
N THR A 70 -24.95 17.21 2.63
CA THR A 70 -26.23 17.92 2.56
C THR A 70 -27.21 17.45 3.65
N VAL A 71 -27.68 18.40 4.45
CA VAL A 71 -28.76 18.21 5.42
C VAL A 71 -30.11 18.48 4.75
N ASN A 72 -31.09 17.60 4.99
CA ASN A 72 -32.46 17.67 4.47
C ASN A 72 -32.56 17.84 2.94
N PRO A 73 -31.95 16.95 2.14
CA PRO A 73 -32.02 17.05 0.69
C PRO A 73 -33.46 16.78 0.20
N PRO A 74 -34.09 17.71 -0.56
CA PRO A 74 -35.53 17.64 -0.88
C PRO A 74 -35.91 16.51 -1.84
N ARG A 75 -34.94 15.97 -2.60
CA ARG A 75 -35.14 14.88 -3.57
C ARG A 75 -34.50 13.56 -3.14
N GLY A 76 -34.12 13.44 -1.86
CA GLY A 76 -33.32 12.33 -1.37
C GLY A 76 -31.83 12.62 -1.45
N ARG A 77 -31.03 11.80 -0.75
CA ARG A 77 -29.58 11.94 -0.67
C ARG A 77 -28.94 11.60 -2.02
N ARG A 78 -27.99 12.40 -2.50
CA ARG A 78 -27.39 12.16 -3.81
C ARG A 78 -26.52 10.91 -3.81
N SER A 79 -26.64 10.12 -4.86
CA SER A 79 -25.86 8.90 -5.10
C SER A 79 -25.73 8.65 -6.61
N VAL A 80 -25.07 7.55 -6.99
CA VAL A 80 -24.96 7.11 -8.38
C VAL A 80 -25.51 5.69 -8.53
N ARG A 81 -26.16 5.42 -9.66
CA ARG A 81 -26.51 4.08 -10.13
C ARG A 81 -25.97 3.89 -11.52
N LEU A 82 -25.05 2.96 -11.67
CA LEU A 82 -24.31 2.73 -12.91
C LEU A 82 -24.76 1.42 -13.54
N THR A 83 -25.01 1.40 -14.84
CA THR A 83 -25.33 0.18 -15.60
C THR A 83 -24.31 -0.01 -16.72
N SER A 84 -23.71 -1.20 -16.85
CA SER A 84 -22.73 -1.46 -17.89
C SER A 84 -23.37 -1.34 -19.27
N LYS A 85 -22.64 -0.77 -20.24
CA LYS A 85 -23.10 -0.70 -21.65
C LYS A 85 -23.10 -2.06 -22.35
N SER A 86 -22.23 -2.96 -21.88
CA SER A 86 -22.17 -4.35 -22.35
C SER A 86 -23.09 -5.24 -21.53
N SER A 87 -23.76 -6.17 -22.20
CA SER A 87 -24.55 -7.25 -21.60
C SER A 87 -23.83 -8.61 -21.73
N PHE A 88 -24.21 -9.56 -20.87
CA PHE A 88 -23.57 -10.87 -20.76
C PHE A 88 -24.59 -11.99 -20.48
N THR A 89 -24.34 -13.19 -21.01
CA THR A 89 -25.25 -14.35 -20.88
C THR A 89 -24.61 -15.53 -20.15
N THR A 90 -23.28 -15.58 -20.11
CA THR A 90 -22.50 -16.52 -19.29
C THR A 90 -21.13 -15.91 -19.06
N GLY A 91 -20.37 -16.45 -18.11
CA GLY A 91 -18.98 -16.07 -17.91
C GLY A 91 -18.53 -16.15 -16.47
N LEU A 92 -17.28 -15.74 -16.26
CA LEU A 92 -16.67 -15.55 -14.95
C LEU A 92 -16.44 -14.06 -14.74
N PHE A 93 -17.16 -13.49 -13.77
CA PHE A 93 -17.12 -12.08 -13.42
C PHE A 93 -16.31 -11.92 -12.14
N ILE A 94 -15.24 -11.14 -12.19
CA ILE A 94 -14.33 -10.95 -11.06
C ILE A 94 -14.29 -9.47 -10.70
N ALA A 95 -14.86 -9.15 -9.54
CA ALA A 95 -14.90 -7.81 -8.99
C ALA A 95 -13.87 -7.68 -7.86
N ASP A 96 -12.85 -6.87 -8.10
CA ASP A 96 -11.85 -6.56 -7.08
C ASP A 96 -12.27 -5.32 -6.28
N ILE A 97 -12.79 -5.51 -5.08
CA ILE A 97 -13.43 -4.45 -4.28
C ILE A 97 -12.53 -4.15 -3.07
N LEU A 98 -12.05 -2.90 -2.98
CA LEU A 98 -11.18 -2.42 -1.90
C LEU A 98 -12.00 -1.88 -0.72
N HIS A 99 -13.18 -1.36 -1.02
CA HIS A 99 -14.13 -0.80 -0.07
C HIS A 99 -15.57 -0.93 -0.61
N MET A 100 -16.53 -1.14 0.26
CA MET A 100 -17.97 -1.03 -0.04
C MET A 100 -18.64 -0.15 1.00
N PRO A 101 -19.85 0.36 0.77
CA PRO A 101 -20.57 1.10 1.80
C PRO A 101 -20.70 0.29 3.10
N GLY A 102 -20.38 0.92 4.23
CA GLY A 102 -20.43 0.29 5.55
C GLY A 102 -21.83 -0.15 5.99
N SER A 103 -21.90 -0.85 7.12
CA SER A 103 -23.15 -1.33 7.75
C SER A 103 -23.87 -0.19 8.48
N ILE A 104 -24.36 0.78 7.70
CA ILE A 104 -24.89 2.07 8.17
C ILE A 104 -26.42 2.10 8.04
N CYS A 105 -27.11 2.63 9.06
CA CYS A 105 -28.56 2.78 9.03
C CYS A 105 -29.04 3.57 7.80
N GLY A 106 -30.02 3.01 7.09
CA GLY A 106 -30.65 3.60 5.93
C GLY A 106 -29.95 3.35 4.60
N VAL A 107 -28.72 2.81 4.59
CA VAL A 107 -27.99 2.45 3.37
C VAL A 107 -28.47 1.11 2.84
N TRP A 108 -28.56 0.99 1.52
CA TRP A 108 -28.77 -0.25 0.77
C TRP A 108 -27.85 -0.25 -0.46
N PRO A 109 -26.64 -0.79 -0.33
CA PRO A 109 -25.66 -0.88 -1.41
C PRO A 109 -25.82 -2.19 -2.17
N ALA A 110 -25.71 -2.14 -3.50
CA ALA A 110 -25.88 -3.32 -4.34
C ALA A 110 -24.81 -3.43 -5.44
N PHE A 111 -24.35 -4.68 -5.66
CA PHE A 111 -23.61 -5.10 -6.85
C PHE A 111 -24.31 -6.32 -7.44
N TRP A 112 -24.89 -6.16 -8.63
CA TRP A 112 -25.85 -7.10 -9.17
C TRP A 112 -25.88 -7.07 -10.69
N THR A 113 -26.61 -7.99 -11.32
CA THR A 113 -26.84 -8.02 -12.76
C THR A 113 -28.32 -8.23 -13.08
N PHE A 114 -28.81 -7.65 -14.17
CA PHE A 114 -30.21 -7.85 -14.60
C PHE A 114 -30.36 -7.82 -16.11
N GLY A 115 -31.33 -8.57 -16.62
CA GLY A 115 -31.62 -8.67 -18.04
C GLY A 115 -32.80 -7.81 -18.50
N PRO A 116 -32.99 -7.68 -19.82
CA PRO A 116 -34.11 -6.93 -20.39
C PRO A 116 -35.47 -7.55 -20.05
N ARG A 117 -36.52 -6.73 -19.95
CA ARG A 117 -37.90 -7.15 -19.60
C ARG A 117 -37.97 -7.88 -18.25
N TRP A 118 -37.31 -7.31 -17.23
CA TRP A 118 -37.34 -7.83 -15.87
C TRP A 118 -38.77 -8.20 -15.41
N PRO A 119 -39.00 -9.38 -14.80
CA PRO A 119 -38.00 -10.38 -14.36
C PRO A 119 -37.76 -11.52 -15.38
N ALA A 120 -38.14 -11.37 -16.64
CA ALA A 120 -38.13 -12.47 -17.63
C ALA A 120 -36.73 -12.92 -18.07
N ALA A 121 -35.74 -12.02 -18.09
CA ALA A 121 -34.35 -12.32 -18.40
C ALA A 121 -33.46 -12.44 -17.14
N GLY A 122 -34.11 -12.54 -15.98
CA GLY A 122 -33.49 -12.81 -14.70
C GLY A 122 -32.75 -11.61 -14.09
N GLU A 123 -32.35 -11.80 -12.84
CA GLU A 123 -31.49 -10.92 -12.05
C GLU A 123 -30.67 -11.74 -11.05
N ILE A 124 -29.42 -11.32 -10.83
CA ILE A 124 -28.44 -11.97 -9.94
C ILE A 124 -27.89 -10.89 -8.99
N ASP A 125 -28.30 -10.95 -7.73
CA ASP A 125 -27.77 -10.08 -6.68
C ASP A 125 -26.54 -10.72 -6.06
N ILE A 126 -25.37 -10.18 -6.37
CA ILE A 126 -24.07 -10.74 -5.96
C ILE A 126 -23.69 -10.21 -4.58
N ILE A 127 -23.94 -8.93 -4.33
CA ILE A 127 -23.77 -8.28 -3.04
C ILE A 127 -25.00 -7.46 -2.73
N GLU A 128 -25.69 -7.80 -1.65
CA GLU A 128 -26.87 -7.09 -1.17
C GLU A 128 -27.05 -7.21 0.35
N GLY A 129 -27.52 -6.12 0.96
CA GLY A 129 -27.91 -6.05 2.36
C GLY A 129 -28.44 -4.66 2.71
N VAL A 130 -29.01 -4.50 3.91
CA VAL A 130 -29.58 -3.20 4.33
C VAL A 130 -29.20 -2.81 5.74
N ASN A 131 -29.19 -1.50 5.99
CA ASN A 131 -29.00 -0.94 7.33
C ASN A 131 -27.70 -1.46 7.98
N THR A 132 -27.79 -1.96 9.22
CA THR A 132 -26.64 -2.45 10.00
C THR A 132 -26.40 -3.96 9.84
N GLU A 133 -26.88 -4.57 8.75
CA GLU A 133 -26.55 -5.96 8.44
C GLU A 133 -25.06 -6.14 8.18
N SER A 134 -24.54 -7.30 8.60
CA SER A 134 -23.11 -7.64 8.56
C SER A 134 -22.80 -8.88 7.72
N GLN A 135 -23.80 -9.41 7.03
CA GLN A 135 -23.71 -10.62 6.22
C GLN A 135 -24.26 -10.31 4.84
N ASN A 136 -23.61 -10.86 3.82
CA ASN A 136 -24.08 -10.70 2.46
C ASN A 136 -25.27 -11.64 2.20
N THR A 137 -26.21 -11.16 1.39
CA THR A 137 -27.30 -11.97 0.86
C THR A 137 -27.16 -12.04 -0.64
N ILE A 138 -27.20 -13.26 -1.19
CA ILE A 138 -27.09 -13.53 -2.62
C ILE A 138 -28.46 -14.06 -3.07
N THR A 139 -29.09 -13.38 -4.01
CA THR A 139 -30.47 -13.65 -4.41
C THR A 139 -30.55 -13.74 -5.94
N LEU A 140 -31.38 -14.65 -6.45
CA LEU A 140 -31.73 -14.66 -7.87
C LEU A 140 -33.23 -14.46 -8.05
N HIS A 141 -33.56 -13.68 -9.08
CA HIS A 141 -34.94 -13.32 -9.43
C HIS A 141 -35.25 -13.72 -10.87
N THR A 142 -36.42 -14.33 -11.09
CA THR A 142 -36.89 -14.77 -12.41
C THR A 142 -38.41 -14.62 -12.54
N SER A 143 -38.94 -14.86 -13.75
CA SER A 143 -40.36 -15.21 -13.92
C SER A 143 -40.70 -16.54 -13.22
N PRO A 144 -42.00 -16.81 -12.94
CA PRO A 144 -42.44 -18.09 -12.36
C PRO A 144 -41.94 -19.31 -13.14
N GLY A 145 -41.61 -20.39 -12.40
CA GLY A 145 -41.22 -21.68 -12.97
C GLY A 145 -39.78 -22.09 -12.70
N CYS A 146 -38.91 -21.18 -12.25
CA CYS A 146 -37.53 -21.53 -11.90
C CYS A 146 -37.39 -21.84 -10.39
N VAL A 147 -37.06 -23.10 -10.08
CA VAL A 147 -36.66 -23.52 -8.73
C VAL A 147 -35.23 -24.07 -8.77
N MET A 148 -34.34 -23.52 -7.95
CA MET A 148 -32.93 -23.92 -7.87
C MET A 148 -32.60 -24.57 -6.52
N SER A 149 -31.51 -25.33 -6.47
CA SER A 149 -31.00 -25.95 -5.24
C SER A 149 -29.69 -25.30 -4.78
N ASN A 150 -29.42 -25.35 -3.48
CA ASN A 150 -28.16 -24.91 -2.88
C ASN A 150 -27.12 -26.03 -2.68
N VAL A 151 -27.34 -27.21 -3.28
CA VAL A 151 -26.47 -28.38 -3.05
C VAL A 151 -25.08 -28.11 -3.63
N GLY A 152 -24.08 -28.05 -2.73
CA GLY A 152 -22.68 -27.76 -3.05
C GLY A 152 -22.21 -26.37 -2.58
N SER A 153 -23.11 -25.53 -2.06
CA SER A 153 -22.72 -24.35 -1.27
C SER A 153 -22.00 -24.76 0.02
N LEU A 154 -21.22 -23.84 0.60
CA LEU A 154 -20.67 -24.00 1.95
C LEU A 154 -21.77 -24.39 2.95
N ALA A 155 -21.43 -25.31 3.86
CA ALA A 155 -22.38 -25.82 4.86
C ALA A 155 -22.93 -24.74 5.82
N THR A 156 -22.21 -23.63 5.97
CA THR A 156 -22.63 -22.48 6.78
C THR A 156 -23.62 -21.55 6.06
N THR A 157 -23.88 -21.76 4.77
CA THR A 157 -24.77 -20.91 3.99
C THR A 157 -26.22 -21.30 4.25
N MET A 158 -27.01 -20.32 4.70
CA MET A 158 -28.43 -20.52 4.97
C MET A 158 -29.23 -20.35 3.68
N PHE A 159 -30.05 -21.34 3.36
CA PHE A 159 -30.91 -21.34 2.19
C PHE A 159 -32.34 -21.05 2.59
N SER A 160 -32.82 -19.85 2.25
CA SER A 160 -34.14 -19.37 2.67
C SER A 160 -35.25 -20.02 1.83
N THR A 161 -35.08 -20.04 0.51
CA THR A 161 -36.03 -20.59 -0.45
C THR A 161 -35.34 -20.88 -1.78
N GLY A 162 -35.79 -21.90 -2.49
CA GLY A 162 -35.30 -22.25 -3.84
C GLY A 162 -36.14 -21.70 -4.98
N ASP A 163 -37.30 -21.11 -4.71
CA ASP A 163 -38.15 -20.49 -5.74
C ASP A 163 -37.59 -19.13 -6.13
N CYS A 164 -37.09 -19.01 -7.36
CA CYS A 164 -36.49 -17.77 -7.87
C CYS A 164 -37.54 -16.78 -8.37
N SER A 165 -38.83 -17.10 -8.34
CA SER A 165 -39.86 -16.25 -8.89
C SER A 165 -40.11 -14.97 -8.07
N THR A 166 -40.36 -13.86 -8.75
CA THR A 166 -40.77 -12.59 -8.13
C THR A 166 -42.29 -12.52 -7.90
N GLY A 167 -42.97 -13.66 -7.75
CA GLY A 167 -44.42 -13.78 -7.58
C GLY A 167 -44.92 -13.32 -6.20
N ASP A 168 -45.85 -14.05 -5.59
CA ASP A 168 -46.53 -13.63 -4.34
C ASP A 168 -45.61 -13.35 -3.14
N SER A 169 -44.40 -13.92 -3.11
CA SER A 169 -43.43 -13.72 -2.03
C SER A 169 -42.44 -12.57 -2.30
N LYS A 170 -42.21 -12.18 -3.56
CA LYS A 170 -41.17 -11.22 -4.03
C LYS A 170 -39.72 -11.46 -3.55
N ILE A 171 -39.42 -12.56 -2.85
CA ILE A 171 -38.12 -12.78 -2.20
C ILE A 171 -37.06 -13.31 -3.17
N GLY A 172 -37.45 -14.00 -4.24
CA GLY A 172 -36.50 -14.73 -5.09
C GLY A 172 -35.82 -15.89 -4.35
N CYS A 173 -34.94 -16.62 -5.02
CA CYS A 173 -34.23 -17.74 -4.41
C CYS A 173 -32.97 -17.20 -3.74
N GLN A 174 -32.86 -17.41 -2.44
CA GLN A 174 -31.99 -16.60 -1.59
C GLN A 174 -31.09 -17.47 -0.73
N GLN A 175 -29.80 -17.11 -0.72
CA GLN A 175 -28.77 -17.70 0.12
C GLN A 175 -28.08 -16.60 0.94
N ARG A 176 -28.20 -16.67 2.26
CA ARG A 176 -27.51 -15.78 3.20
C ARG A 176 -26.22 -16.42 3.66
N VAL A 177 -25.09 -15.79 3.38
CA VAL A 177 -23.76 -16.34 3.71
C VAL A 177 -23.35 -15.97 5.13
N ALA A 178 -22.76 -16.90 5.87
CA ALA A 178 -22.47 -16.70 7.29
C ALA A 178 -21.28 -15.75 7.57
N GLY A 179 -20.39 -15.57 6.59
CA GLY A 179 -19.12 -14.86 6.79
C GLY A 179 -19.33 -13.39 7.16
N LYS A 180 -18.70 -12.93 8.24
CA LYS A 180 -18.78 -11.52 8.69
C LYS A 180 -17.93 -10.57 7.84
N HIS A 181 -17.00 -11.09 7.05
CA HIS A 181 -16.11 -10.31 6.18
C HIS A 181 -16.63 -10.17 4.75
N THR A 182 -17.84 -10.66 4.46
CA THR A 182 -18.40 -10.64 3.11
C THR A 182 -19.13 -9.33 2.82
N TYR A 183 -19.47 -8.54 3.83
CA TYR A 183 -20.34 -7.37 3.67
C TYR A 183 -20.02 -6.25 4.68
N GLY A 184 -20.26 -4.99 4.26
CA GLY A 184 -20.23 -3.80 5.10
C GLY A 184 -18.95 -3.62 5.92
N ASP A 185 -19.09 -3.29 7.20
CA ASP A 185 -17.96 -2.95 8.08
C ASP A 185 -16.93 -4.08 8.19
N GLY A 186 -17.41 -5.33 8.23
CA GLY A 186 -16.55 -6.50 8.34
C GLY A 186 -15.76 -6.80 7.06
N PHE A 187 -16.29 -6.42 5.89
CA PHE A 187 -15.55 -6.44 4.63
C PHE A 187 -14.50 -5.32 4.59
N ASN A 188 -14.88 -4.11 5.01
CA ASN A 188 -13.98 -2.95 5.02
C ASN A 188 -12.83 -3.10 6.02
N SER A 189 -13.06 -3.76 7.16
CA SER A 189 -12.05 -4.00 8.19
C SER A 189 -10.87 -4.85 7.68
N VAL A 190 -11.14 -5.79 6.77
CA VAL A 190 -10.12 -6.65 6.14
C VAL A 190 -9.53 -6.07 4.84
N LYS A 191 -9.81 -4.78 4.54
CA LYS A 191 -9.37 -4.08 3.31
C LYS A 191 -9.96 -4.69 2.04
N GLY A 192 -11.20 -5.16 2.16
CA GLY A 192 -11.99 -5.75 1.10
C GLY A 192 -11.49 -7.09 0.61
N GLY A 193 -11.75 -7.39 -0.66
CA GLY A 193 -11.41 -8.66 -1.29
C GLY A 193 -11.99 -8.79 -2.69
N VAL A 194 -11.96 -10.02 -3.21
CA VAL A 194 -12.38 -10.33 -4.58
C VAL A 194 -13.65 -11.16 -4.55
N TYR A 195 -14.69 -10.66 -5.20
CA TYR A 195 -15.89 -11.43 -5.51
C TYR A 195 -15.74 -12.06 -6.90
N ALA A 196 -16.04 -13.35 -7.01
CA ALA A 196 -16.08 -14.07 -8.27
C ALA A 196 -17.45 -14.73 -8.46
N LEU A 197 -18.13 -14.37 -9.55
CA LEU A 197 -19.37 -14.99 -10.01
C LEU A 197 -19.07 -15.86 -11.23
N GLU A 198 -19.25 -17.17 -11.12
CA GLU A 198 -19.27 -18.07 -12.26
C GLU A 198 -20.73 -18.32 -12.67
N TRP A 199 -21.05 -18.00 -13.92
CA TRP A 199 -22.35 -18.22 -14.51
C TRP A 199 -22.21 -19.10 -15.74
N THR A 200 -22.83 -20.29 -15.67
CA THR A 200 -22.85 -21.31 -16.72
C THR A 200 -24.30 -21.74 -17.01
N SER A 201 -24.48 -22.55 -18.06
CA SER A 201 -25.78 -23.17 -18.39
C SER A 201 -26.32 -24.11 -17.30
N GLU A 202 -25.46 -24.59 -16.39
CA GLU A 202 -25.84 -25.56 -15.35
C GLU A 202 -26.05 -24.91 -13.98
N HIS A 203 -25.29 -23.86 -13.67
CA HIS A 203 -25.28 -23.24 -12.35
C HIS A 203 -24.79 -21.79 -12.36
N ILE A 204 -25.15 -21.10 -11.28
CA ILE A 204 -24.63 -19.79 -10.88
C ILE A 204 -23.93 -19.97 -9.53
N ALA A 205 -22.66 -19.62 -9.44
CA ALA A 205 -21.84 -19.80 -8.24
C ALA A 205 -21.10 -18.52 -7.87
N VAL A 206 -21.04 -18.22 -6.57
CA VAL A 206 -20.37 -17.03 -6.03
C VAL A 206 -19.34 -17.44 -5.00
N TRP A 207 -18.13 -16.91 -5.15
CA TRP A 207 -17.05 -16.95 -4.17
C TRP A 207 -16.72 -15.53 -3.71
N PHE A 208 -16.24 -15.43 -2.48
CA PHE A 208 -15.50 -14.26 -2.04
C PHE A 208 -14.18 -14.70 -1.40
N PHE A 209 -13.12 -14.04 -1.83
CA PHE A 209 -11.77 -14.26 -1.35
C PHE A 209 -11.31 -12.99 -0.62
N PRO A 210 -11.05 -13.06 0.69
CA PRO A 210 -10.39 -11.96 1.37
C PRO A 210 -8.99 -11.77 0.78
N ARG A 211 -8.42 -10.56 0.87
CA ARG A 211 -7.09 -10.25 0.30
C ARG A 211 -5.99 -11.23 0.68
N CYS A 212 -6.05 -11.75 1.90
CA CYS A 212 -5.09 -12.69 2.46
C CYS A 212 -5.23 -14.13 1.96
N GLY A 213 -6.38 -14.50 1.40
CA GLY A 213 -6.70 -15.83 0.88
C GLY A 213 -7.06 -15.81 -0.61
N LEU A 214 -6.52 -14.84 -1.36
CA LEU A 214 -6.75 -14.72 -2.79
C LEU A 214 -5.97 -15.83 -3.53
N PRO A 215 -6.66 -16.72 -4.29
CA PRO A 215 -6.03 -17.75 -5.08
C PRO A 215 -4.96 -17.20 -6.04
N GLU A 216 -3.84 -17.92 -6.19
CA GLU A 216 -2.70 -17.44 -7.00
C GLU A 216 -3.09 -17.21 -8.46
N ASP A 217 -3.90 -18.09 -9.02
CA ASP A 217 -4.43 -17.98 -10.37
C ASP A 217 -5.24 -16.69 -10.58
N LEU A 218 -5.98 -16.22 -9.56
CA LEU A 218 -6.60 -14.90 -9.56
C LEU A 218 -5.59 -13.76 -9.48
N ARG A 219 -4.47 -13.92 -8.74
CA ARG A 219 -3.38 -12.92 -8.68
C ARG A 219 -2.62 -12.81 -9.99
N LEU A 220 -2.40 -13.93 -10.66
CA LEU A 220 -1.73 -14.05 -11.95
C LEU A 220 -2.66 -13.71 -13.13
N GLY A 221 -3.98 -13.63 -12.89
CA GLY A 221 -5.00 -13.30 -13.87
C GLY A 221 -5.44 -14.46 -14.77
N VAL A 222 -5.12 -15.71 -14.39
CA VAL A 222 -5.43 -16.95 -15.12
C VAL A 222 -6.42 -17.82 -14.33
N PRO A 223 -7.61 -17.30 -13.99
CA PRO A 223 -8.49 -17.95 -13.01
C PRO A 223 -8.95 -19.35 -13.44
N ASN A 224 -9.01 -20.24 -12.46
CA ASN A 224 -9.46 -21.61 -12.53
C ASN A 224 -10.43 -21.91 -11.38
N PRO A 225 -11.74 -21.66 -11.58
CA PRO A 225 -12.77 -21.92 -10.57
C PRO A 225 -12.79 -23.35 -10.01
N GLN A 226 -12.35 -24.35 -10.78
CA GLN A 226 -12.32 -25.74 -10.33
C GLN A 226 -11.34 -25.96 -9.16
N ALA A 227 -10.33 -25.09 -9.01
CA ALA A 227 -9.33 -25.18 -7.95
C ALA A 227 -9.72 -24.42 -6.66
N TRP A 228 -10.79 -23.61 -6.68
CA TRP A 228 -11.15 -22.72 -5.57
C TRP A 228 -11.94 -23.40 -4.45
N GLY A 229 -12.35 -24.65 -4.63
CA GLY A 229 -13.17 -25.38 -3.68
C GLY A 229 -14.63 -24.92 -3.69
N GLN A 230 -15.34 -25.15 -2.57
CA GLN A 230 -16.78 -24.91 -2.48
C GLN A 230 -17.12 -23.40 -2.53
N PRO A 231 -18.06 -22.98 -3.39
CA PRO A 231 -18.57 -21.60 -3.40
C PRO A 231 -19.37 -21.28 -2.13
N MET A 232 -19.40 -20.00 -1.77
CA MET A 232 -20.23 -19.56 -0.65
C MET A 232 -21.72 -19.56 -0.97
N ALA A 233 -22.08 -19.38 -2.24
CA ALA A 233 -23.42 -19.66 -2.73
C ALA A 233 -23.34 -20.35 -4.09
N LEU A 234 -24.09 -21.43 -4.24
CA LEU A 234 -24.25 -22.17 -5.49
C LEU A 234 -25.74 -22.35 -5.74
N PHE A 235 -26.20 -21.93 -6.90
CA PHE A 235 -27.54 -22.16 -7.37
C PHE A 235 -27.45 -23.11 -8.56
N ARG A 236 -27.82 -24.38 -8.35
CA ARG A 236 -27.88 -25.36 -9.43
C ARG A 236 -29.25 -25.35 -10.06
N GLY A 237 -29.26 -25.28 -11.39
CA GLY A 237 -30.46 -25.49 -12.19
C GLY A 237 -31.08 -26.85 -11.87
N SER A 238 -32.39 -26.93 -12.00
CA SER A 238 -33.17 -28.15 -11.87
C SER A 238 -33.88 -28.42 -13.20
N PRO A 239 -34.52 -29.58 -13.40
CA PRO A 239 -35.34 -29.79 -14.60
C PRO A 239 -36.42 -28.73 -14.82
N SER A 240 -36.91 -28.07 -13.76
CA SER A 240 -37.83 -26.93 -13.86
C SER A 240 -37.13 -25.60 -14.10
N CYS A 241 -35.83 -25.47 -13.79
CA CYS A 241 -35.05 -24.27 -14.06
C CYS A 241 -33.81 -24.55 -14.93
N GLN A 242 -33.97 -24.40 -16.25
CA GLN A 242 -32.85 -24.34 -17.20
C GLN A 242 -32.26 -22.92 -17.17
N VAL A 243 -31.03 -22.76 -16.69
CA VAL A 243 -30.42 -21.44 -16.42
C VAL A 243 -30.51 -20.51 -17.63
N ASP A 244 -30.12 -20.99 -18.82
CA ASP A 244 -30.10 -20.19 -20.06
C ASP A 244 -31.49 -19.70 -20.53
N SER A 245 -32.57 -20.32 -20.05
CA SER A 245 -33.94 -19.89 -20.37
C SER A 245 -34.44 -18.76 -19.48
N PHE A 246 -33.85 -18.60 -18.29
CA PHE A 246 -34.30 -17.64 -17.28
C PHE A 246 -33.30 -16.50 -17.06
N PHE A 247 -32.03 -16.70 -17.39
CA PHE A 247 -30.97 -15.72 -17.24
C PHE A 247 -30.29 -15.53 -18.60
N PHE A 248 -30.32 -14.32 -19.14
CA PHE A 248 -29.63 -13.98 -20.39
C PHE A 248 -29.51 -12.46 -20.57
N ASP A 249 -28.52 -12.03 -21.36
CA ASP A 249 -28.29 -10.65 -21.76
C ASP A 249 -28.31 -9.64 -20.60
N GLN A 250 -27.68 -9.99 -19.48
CA GLN A 250 -27.69 -9.16 -18.29
C GLN A 250 -26.61 -8.08 -18.29
N ASN A 251 -26.97 -6.88 -17.86
CA ASN A 251 -26.05 -5.78 -17.61
C ASN A 251 -25.65 -5.75 -16.13
N ILE A 252 -24.42 -5.32 -15.87
CA ILE A 252 -23.87 -5.15 -14.52
C ILE A 252 -24.35 -3.82 -13.94
N VAL A 253 -24.78 -3.84 -12.68
CA VAL A 253 -25.21 -2.66 -11.94
C VAL A 253 -24.44 -2.53 -10.63
N ILE A 254 -24.01 -1.30 -10.33
CA ILE A 254 -23.47 -0.93 -9.02
C ILE A 254 -24.16 0.35 -8.58
N ASP A 255 -24.72 0.34 -7.38
CA ASP A 255 -25.40 1.49 -6.81
C ASP A 255 -25.40 1.48 -5.28
N THR A 256 -25.81 2.63 -4.73
CA THR A 256 -26.13 2.79 -3.31
C THR A 256 -27.44 3.56 -3.22
N THR A 257 -28.52 2.90 -2.81
CA THR A 257 -29.80 3.55 -2.51
C THR A 257 -29.95 3.82 -1.01
N PHE A 258 -30.98 4.58 -0.67
CA PHE A 258 -31.32 4.90 0.72
C PHE A 258 -32.79 4.65 0.99
N CYS A 259 -33.13 4.03 2.11
CA CYS A 259 -34.52 3.88 2.56
C CYS A 259 -35.51 3.31 1.53
N GLY A 260 -35.03 2.48 0.59
CA GLY A 260 -35.88 1.81 -0.39
C GLY A 260 -36.88 0.85 0.26
N GLU A 261 -37.65 0.15 -0.57
CA GLU A 261 -38.69 -0.80 -0.17
C GLU A 261 -38.27 -1.84 0.86
N TRP A 262 -36.97 -2.14 0.96
CA TRP A 262 -36.41 -3.00 1.99
C TRP A 262 -35.85 -2.21 3.19
N ALA A 263 -34.83 -1.37 2.99
CA ALA A 263 -34.15 -0.64 4.07
C ALA A 263 -35.07 0.33 4.84
N GLY A 264 -35.98 1.00 4.12
CA GLY A 264 -36.94 1.97 4.67
C GLY A 264 -38.28 1.37 5.05
N ASN A 265 -38.47 0.06 4.87
CA ASN A 265 -39.67 -0.63 5.31
C ASN A 265 -39.87 -0.46 6.83
N HIS A 266 -41.08 -0.13 7.27
CA HIS A 266 -41.36 0.16 8.67
C HIS A 266 -41.08 -1.04 9.59
N GLN A 267 -41.34 -2.27 9.14
CA GLN A 267 -41.03 -3.47 9.90
C GLN A 267 -39.52 -3.70 9.98
N THR A 268 -38.81 -3.60 8.84
CA THR A 268 -37.34 -3.75 8.79
C THR A 268 -36.65 -2.71 9.68
N TRP A 269 -37.00 -1.43 9.53
CA TRP A 269 -36.42 -0.33 10.30
C TRP A 269 -36.64 -0.50 11.81
N ASN A 270 -37.88 -0.82 12.22
CA ASN A 270 -38.21 -0.96 13.64
C ASN A 270 -37.63 -2.22 14.28
N SER A 271 -37.48 -3.31 13.52
CA SER A 271 -36.82 -4.53 14.00
C SER A 271 -35.32 -4.33 14.25
N ASN A 272 -34.69 -3.38 13.57
CA ASN A 272 -33.29 -3.04 13.76
C ASN A 272 -33.13 -2.01 14.90
N THR A 273 -32.91 -2.51 16.13
CA THR A 273 -32.82 -1.67 17.34
C THR A 273 -31.76 -0.58 17.27
N LYS A 274 -30.68 -0.79 16.51
CA LYS A 274 -29.66 0.23 16.29
C LYS A 274 -30.21 1.40 15.48
N CYS A 275 -31.01 1.13 14.44
CA CYS A 275 -31.54 2.17 13.56
C CYS A 275 -32.79 2.84 14.13
N SER A 276 -33.72 2.08 14.71
CA SER A 276 -34.93 2.64 15.31
C SER A 276 -34.66 3.54 16.52
N SER A 277 -33.54 3.33 17.23
CA SER A 277 -33.08 4.24 18.29
C SER A 277 -32.59 5.60 17.78
N LYS A 278 -32.21 5.71 16.49
CA LYS A 278 -31.60 6.91 15.89
C LYS A 278 -32.64 7.86 15.32
N ALA A 279 -33.72 7.33 14.74
CA ALA A 279 -34.86 8.13 14.29
C ALA A 279 -36.14 7.28 14.16
N PRO A 280 -37.33 7.93 14.25
CA PRO A 280 -38.62 7.27 14.00
C PRO A 280 -38.77 6.63 12.62
N THR A 281 -38.13 7.21 11.60
CA THR A 281 -38.17 6.69 10.22
C THR A 281 -36.80 6.73 9.57
N CYS A 282 -36.59 5.86 8.59
CA CYS A 282 -35.36 5.83 7.81
C CYS A 282 -35.06 7.17 7.13
N GLN A 283 -36.07 7.76 6.46
CA GLN A 283 -35.92 9.00 5.72
C GLN A 283 -35.53 10.16 6.63
N GLU A 284 -36.09 10.21 7.85
CA GLU A 284 -35.72 11.23 8.82
C GLU A 284 -34.25 11.12 9.25
N TYR A 285 -33.77 9.89 9.49
CA TYR A 285 -32.37 9.65 9.82
C TYR A 285 -31.45 10.05 8.66
N VAL A 286 -31.71 9.53 7.46
CA VAL A 286 -30.90 9.80 6.27
C VAL A 286 -30.91 11.28 5.92
N ALA A 287 -32.03 11.99 6.07
CA ALA A 287 -32.10 13.42 5.77
C ALA A 287 -31.25 14.26 6.74
N LYS A 288 -31.26 13.96 8.03
CA LYS A 288 -30.67 14.82 9.07
C LYS A 288 -29.20 14.54 9.38
N ASN A 289 -28.67 13.35 9.05
CA ASN A 289 -27.35 12.91 9.49
C ASN A 289 -26.39 12.63 8.31
N PRO A 290 -26.08 13.62 7.46
CA PRO A 290 -25.23 13.39 6.29
C PRO A 290 -23.83 12.84 6.62
N LYS A 291 -23.28 13.23 7.78
CA LYS A 291 -21.94 12.84 8.22
C LYS A 291 -21.79 11.35 8.53
N ASP A 292 -22.89 10.65 8.80
CA ASP A 292 -22.86 9.21 9.05
C ASP A 292 -22.60 8.41 7.75
N PHE A 293 -22.64 9.07 6.58
CA PHE A 293 -22.45 8.45 5.27
C PHE A 293 -21.07 8.72 4.63
N GLU A 294 -20.11 9.28 5.38
CA GLU A 294 -18.73 9.47 4.89
C GLU A 294 -18.07 8.14 4.47
N ASP A 295 -18.45 7.03 5.12
CA ASP A 295 -17.97 5.67 4.80
C ASP A 295 -18.89 4.90 3.82
N ALA A 296 -19.91 5.56 3.26
CA ALA A 296 -20.85 4.93 2.33
C ALA A 296 -20.37 5.08 0.87
N PHE A 297 -19.25 4.43 0.53
CA PHE A 297 -18.71 4.45 -0.83
C PHE A 297 -18.13 3.10 -1.26
N TRP A 298 -18.21 2.84 -2.57
CA TRP A 298 -17.49 1.76 -3.24
C TRP A 298 -16.11 2.23 -3.69
N GLU A 299 -15.09 1.42 -3.47
CA GLU A 299 -13.78 1.54 -4.12
C GLU A 299 -13.47 0.24 -4.86
N ILE A 300 -13.37 0.32 -6.19
CA ILE A 300 -13.24 -0.86 -7.07
C ILE A 300 -11.94 -0.75 -7.87
N SER A 301 -11.16 -1.83 -7.88
CA SER A 301 -9.92 -1.93 -8.65
C SER A 301 -10.04 -2.88 -9.84
N SER A 302 -8.99 -2.93 -10.64
CA SER A 302 -8.83 -3.91 -11.72
C SER A 302 -8.10 -5.14 -11.21
N VAL A 303 -8.64 -6.33 -11.48
CA VAL A 303 -7.87 -7.57 -11.41
C VAL A 303 -6.85 -7.52 -12.55
N LYS A 304 -5.57 -7.78 -12.28
CA LYS A 304 -4.53 -7.74 -13.32
C LYS A 304 -4.88 -8.77 -14.41
N PRO A 305 -5.03 -8.38 -15.69
CA PRO A 305 -5.03 -9.35 -16.77
C PRO A 305 -3.58 -9.91 -16.93
N PRO A 306 -3.40 -11.19 -17.26
CA PRO A 306 -2.10 -11.73 -17.63
C PRO A 306 -1.57 -10.96 -18.84
N GLU A 307 -0.28 -10.58 -18.80
CA GLU A 307 0.40 -9.95 -19.94
C GLU A 307 0.37 -10.84 -21.22
N GLN A 308 0.00 -12.13 -21.10
CA GLN A 308 -0.17 -13.05 -22.23
C GLN A 308 -1.30 -12.70 -23.20
N TYR A 309 -2.29 -11.88 -22.83
CA TYR A 309 -3.37 -11.49 -23.75
C TYR A 309 -3.04 -10.29 -24.65
N PHE A 310 -1.91 -9.61 -24.42
CA PHE A 310 -1.49 -8.47 -25.25
C PHE A 310 -0.61 -8.85 -26.45
N GLN A 311 -0.38 -10.15 -26.67
CA GLN A 311 0.22 -10.64 -27.91
C GLN A 311 -0.81 -11.46 -28.70
N THR A 312 -1.27 -10.85 -29.79
CA THR A 312 -2.12 -11.37 -30.90
C THR A 312 -3.58 -10.93 -30.88
N GLY A 313 -3.89 -9.96 -31.75
CA GLY A 313 -5.24 -9.47 -32.02
C GLY A 313 -5.24 -8.03 -32.52
N HIS A 314 -4.84 -7.83 -33.79
CA HIS A 314 -5.16 -6.58 -34.50
C HIS A 314 -6.68 -6.38 -34.49
N ILE A 315 -7.19 -5.41 -33.73
CA ILE A 315 -8.53 -4.87 -33.94
C ILE A 315 -8.39 -3.78 -35.00
N GLU A 316 -8.67 -4.15 -36.25
CA GLU A 316 -8.91 -3.19 -37.33
C GLU A 316 -10.16 -2.38 -37.00
N VAL A 317 -9.97 -1.10 -36.68
CA VAL A 317 -11.07 -0.12 -36.72
C VAL A 317 -11.22 0.31 -38.17
N ALA A 318 -12.22 -0.24 -38.84
CA ALA A 318 -12.61 0.14 -40.19
C ALA A 318 -13.01 1.63 -40.23
N ALA A 319 -12.19 2.45 -40.89
CA ALA A 319 -12.49 3.85 -41.16
C ALA A 319 -13.59 3.95 -42.24
N SER A 320 -14.79 4.36 -41.84
CA SER A 320 -15.84 4.75 -42.80
C SER A 320 -15.55 6.14 -43.37
N ARG A 321 -15.56 6.20 -44.70
CA ARG A 321 -15.33 7.37 -45.57
C ARG A 321 -16.37 8.46 -45.33
N ARG A 322 -15.93 9.71 -45.14
CA ARG A 322 -16.77 10.90 -45.35
C ARG A 322 -16.83 11.24 -46.84
N LEU A 323 -18.02 11.15 -47.42
CA LEU A 323 -18.39 11.89 -48.62
C LEU A 323 -18.97 13.24 -48.16
N GLY A 324 -18.49 14.32 -48.78
CA GLY A 324 -19.04 15.65 -48.58
C GLY A 324 -20.40 15.81 -49.25
N LEU A 325 -21.14 16.82 -48.81
CA LEU A 325 -22.02 17.66 -49.64
C LEU A 325 -22.48 18.87 -48.79
N SER A 326 -22.84 19.91 -49.54
CA SER A 326 -22.87 21.32 -49.19
C SER A 326 -24.28 21.86 -48.96
N GLU A 327 -24.32 23.14 -48.55
CA GLU A 327 -25.35 24.16 -48.81
C GLU A 327 -26.53 24.39 -47.83
N HIS A 328 -26.48 25.60 -47.25
CA HIS A 328 -27.46 26.69 -47.27
C HIS A 328 -28.74 26.74 -46.40
N THR A 329 -28.86 27.93 -45.77
CA THR A 329 -30.05 28.73 -45.39
C THR A 329 -30.86 28.28 -44.15
N SER A 330 -31.32 29.11 -43.21
CA SER A 330 -31.59 30.56 -43.12
C SER A 330 -31.91 31.02 -41.66
N TYR A 331 -31.47 32.26 -41.32
CA TYR A 331 -31.81 33.29 -40.27
C TYR A 331 -33.12 33.24 -39.42
N PRO A 332 -33.36 34.12 -38.39
CA PRO A 332 -32.52 35.14 -37.69
C PRO A 332 -32.63 35.24 -36.12
N GLU A 333 -31.69 36.01 -35.53
CA GLU A 333 -31.71 37.04 -34.43
C GLU A 333 -32.74 36.98 -33.25
N ALA A 334 -32.50 37.41 -32.01
CA ALA A 334 -31.65 38.50 -31.49
C ALA A 334 -31.42 38.38 -29.96
N HIS A 335 -30.22 38.79 -29.50
CA HIS A 335 -29.96 39.86 -28.51
C HIS A 335 -28.67 39.63 -27.70
N ARG A 336 -27.68 40.49 -27.97
CA ARG A 336 -26.61 40.93 -27.02
C ARG A 336 -27.08 42.22 -26.33
N PRO A 337 -26.63 42.53 -25.10
CA PRO A 337 -25.34 43.20 -24.86
C PRO A 337 -24.59 42.61 -23.64
N GLY A 338 -23.29 42.76 -23.41
CA GLY A 338 -22.34 43.72 -23.94
C GLY A 338 -20.89 43.26 -23.75
N GLN A 339 -20.01 43.96 -24.43
CA GLN A 339 -18.62 43.65 -24.71
C GLN A 339 -17.69 43.94 -23.52
N THR A 340 -16.81 42.99 -23.20
CA THR A 340 -15.40 43.26 -22.86
C THR A 340 -14.53 42.44 -23.82
N GLY A 341 -13.51 43.06 -24.41
CA GLY A 341 -12.91 42.63 -25.68
C GLY A 341 -12.02 41.38 -25.64
N PRO A 342 -11.78 40.72 -26.80
CA PRO A 342 -11.03 39.46 -26.90
C PRO A 342 -9.50 39.58 -26.80
N GLN A 343 -8.94 40.77 -26.53
CA GLN A 343 -7.48 40.97 -26.56
C GLN A 343 -6.72 40.50 -25.31
N ALA A 344 -7.38 40.23 -24.19
CA ALA A 344 -6.71 39.81 -22.96
C ALA A 344 -6.47 38.29 -22.90
N GLN A 345 -7.36 37.49 -23.49
CA GLN A 345 -7.33 36.02 -23.39
C GLN A 345 -6.32 35.40 -24.38
N ASP A 346 -6.14 35.98 -25.57
CA ASP A 346 -5.13 35.51 -26.55
C ASP A 346 -3.68 35.86 -26.14
N ARG A 347 -3.47 36.97 -25.42
CA ARG A 347 -2.13 37.33 -24.90
C ARG A 347 -1.66 36.39 -23.80
N ALA A 348 -2.56 35.92 -22.94
CA ALA A 348 -2.22 34.96 -21.88
C ALA A 348 -1.86 33.59 -22.47
N THR A 349 -2.61 33.11 -23.47
CA THR A 349 -2.37 31.81 -24.12
C THR A 349 -1.08 31.82 -24.97
N MET A 350 -0.79 32.93 -25.66
CA MET A 350 0.50 33.11 -26.36
C MET A 350 1.68 33.27 -25.39
N ALA A 351 1.52 34.00 -24.29
CA ALA A 351 2.59 34.15 -23.28
C ALA A 351 2.95 32.80 -22.63
N VAL A 352 1.97 31.96 -22.31
CA VAL A 352 2.21 30.60 -21.79
C VAL A 352 2.92 29.74 -22.84
N SER A 353 2.52 29.81 -24.11
CA SER A 353 3.16 29.07 -25.20
C SER A 353 4.61 29.50 -25.45
N HIS A 354 4.89 30.81 -25.40
CA HIS A 354 6.26 31.34 -25.49
C HIS A 354 7.11 30.97 -24.28
N LEU A 355 6.55 30.97 -23.06
CA LEU A 355 7.25 30.53 -21.84
C LEU A 355 7.59 29.03 -21.88
N VAL A 356 6.67 28.20 -22.38
CA VAL A 356 6.91 26.75 -22.58
C VAL A 356 7.99 26.53 -23.65
N GLY A 357 7.95 27.28 -24.75
CA GLY A 357 8.99 27.24 -25.80
C GLY A 357 10.36 27.66 -25.30
N LEU A 358 10.46 28.76 -24.54
CA LEU A 358 11.70 29.23 -23.91
C LEU A 358 12.24 28.23 -22.88
N ALA A 359 11.36 27.64 -22.07
CA ALA A 359 11.74 26.61 -21.11
C ALA A 359 12.29 25.36 -21.82
N ALA A 360 11.63 24.89 -22.88
CA ALA A 360 12.10 23.76 -23.68
C ALA A 360 13.47 24.03 -24.33
N LEU A 361 13.69 25.26 -24.82
CA LEU A 361 14.95 25.67 -25.45
C LEU A 361 16.08 25.79 -24.41
N LEU A 362 15.82 26.35 -23.23
CA LEU A 362 16.76 26.38 -22.10
C LEU A 362 17.12 24.97 -21.61
N ILE A 363 16.13 24.08 -21.51
CA ILE A 363 16.31 22.66 -21.15
C ILE A 363 17.20 21.96 -22.20
N GLY A 364 16.93 22.18 -23.49
CA GLY A 364 17.74 21.67 -24.60
C GLY A 364 19.18 22.17 -24.57
N CYS A 365 19.38 23.49 -24.41
CA CYS A 365 20.71 24.10 -24.31
C CYS A 365 21.49 23.61 -23.09
N CYS A 366 20.85 23.50 -21.91
CA CYS A 366 21.47 22.95 -20.70
C CYS A 366 21.88 21.48 -20.88
N TRP A 367 21.08 20.69 -21.61
CA TRP A 367 21.42 19.31 -21.92
C TRP A 367 22.61 19.21 -22.89
N LEU A 368 22.60 20.01 -23.97
CA LEU A 368 23.71 20.08 -24.93
C LEU A 368 25.00 20.54 -24.24
N TYR A 369 24.93 21.58 -23.40
CA TYR A 369 26.06 22.07 -22.62
C TYR A 369 26.63 20.97 -21.71
N ARG A 370 25.77 20.26 -20.98
CA ARG A 370 26.22 19.14 -20.14
C ARG A 370 26.86 18.03 -20.95
N LYS A 371 26.22 17.59 -22.04
CA LYS A 371 26.66 16.48 -22.89
C LYS A 371 28.01 16.77 -23.56
N PHE A 372 28.19 17.97 -24.10
CA PHE A 372 29.34 18.32 -24.92
C PHE A 372 30.46 19.04 -24.17
N TRP A 373 30.21 19.59 -22.98
CA TRP A 373 31.22 20.37 -22.24
C TRP A 373 31.52 19.79 -20.85
N ILE A 374 30.49 19.52 -20.02
CA ILE A 374 30.74 19.06 -18.64
C ILE A 374 31.26 17.62 -18.60
N PHE A 375 30.67 16.71 -19.39
CA PHE A 375 31.09 15.32 -19.40
C PHE A 375 32.51 15.09 -19.92
N PRO A 376 32.91 15.68 -21.08
CA PRO A 376 34.30 15.61 -21.52
C PRO A 376 35.23 16.27 -20.50
N SER A 377 34.89 17.45 -19.98
CA SER A 377 35.73 18.12 -19.00
C SER A 377 35.95 17.29 -17.72
N LEU A 378 34.92 16.65 -17.17
CA LEU A 378 35.06 15.76 -16.01
C LEU A 378 35.91 14.51 -16.32
N HIS A 379 35.85 14.04 -17.57
CA HIS A 379 36.66 12.92 -18.03
C HIS A 379 38.12 13.34 -18.16
N ASP A 380 38.40 14.47 -18.81
CA ASP A 380 39.75 15.03 -18.99
C ASP A 380 40.40 15.29 -17.62
N HIS A 381 39.68 15.91 -16.68
CA HIS A 381 40.16 16.12 -15.30
C HIS A 381 40.38 14.81 -14.53
N GLY A 382 39.70 13.74 -14.89
CA GLY A 382 39.89 12.40 -14.35
C GLY A 382 41.17 11.76 -14.89
N GLU A 383 41.38 11.80 -16.20
CA GLU A 383 42.57 11.27 -16.87
C GLU A 383 43.84 11.98 -16.41
N ASP A 384 43.80 13.31 -16.26
CA ASP A 384 44.90 14.11 -15.69
C ASP A 384 45.31 13.66 -14.27
N ARG A 385 44.40 12.98 -13.56
CA ARG A 385 44.60 12.45 -12.20
C ARG A 385 44.79 10.93 -12.17
N GLY A 386 44.98 10.29 -13.33
CA GLY A 386 45.11 8.83 -13.45
C GLY A 386 43.86 8.06 -13.03
N CYS A 387 42.68 8.68 -13.11
CA CYS A 387 41.40 8.05 -12.79
C CYS A 387 40.75 7.50 -14.07
N GLY A 388 40.32 6.24 -14.00
CA GLY A 388 39.52 5.61 -15.03
C GLY A 388 38.08 6.14 -15.06
N ARG A 389 37.46 6.08 -16.23
CA ARG A 389 36.07 6.55 -16.41
C ARG A 389 35.08 5.62 -15.72
N VAL A 390 34.14 6.17 -14.94
CA VAL A 390 33.03 5.37 -14.41
C VAL A 390 32.13 4.87 -15.55
N LYS A 391 31.81 3.58 -15.54
CA LYS A 391 30.91 2.99 -16.53
C LYS A 391 29.54 3.62 -16.42
N MET A 392 29.02 4.16 -17.51
CA MET A 392 27.69 4.79 -17.53
C MET A 392 26.60 3.75 -17.82
N LEU A 393 25.46 3.86 -17.14
CA LEU A 393 24.26 3.09 -17.46
C LEU A 393 23.88 3.35 -18.93
N SER A 394 24.09 2.38 -19.82
CA SER A 394 23.84 2.53 -21.26
C SER A 394 22.43 2.05 -21.65
N SER A 395 21.41 2.84 -21.33
CA SER A 395 20.44 3.14 -22.38
C SER A 395 21.01 4.35 -23.11
N SER A 396 21.09 4.31 -24.43
CA SER A 396 21.19 5.55 -25.20
C SER A 396 20.17 6.52 -24.59
N TRP A 397 20.62 7.59 -23.92
CA TRP A 397 19.77 8.64 -23.37
C TRP A 397 18.98 9.24 -24.54
N LYS A 398 17.89 8.60 -24.96
CA LYS A 398 17.07 9.07 -26.08
C LYS A 398 16.44 10.41 -25.71
N LEU A 399 16.23 10.62 -24.41
CA LEU A 399 15.67 11.81 -23.82
C LEU A 399 16.67 12.47 -22.85
N PRO A 400 16.66 13.82 -22.75
CA PRO A 400 17.59 14.56 -21.92
C PRO A 400 17.38 14.30 -20.41
N PHE A 401 18.43 14.50 -19.60
CA PHE A 401 18.41 14.47 -18.13
C PHE A 401 18.03 13.14 -17.44
N GLY A 402 17.92 12.04 -18.18
CA GLY A 402 17.59 10.73 -17.61
C GLY A 402 16.12 10.48 -17.35
N VAL A 403 15.26 11.08 -18.17
CA VAL A 403 13.81 10.86 -18.16
C VAL A 403 13.47 9.39 -18.44
N ASP A 404 14.23 8.71 -19.29
CA ASP A 404 14.11 7.28 -19.55
C ASP A 404 14.37 6.42 -18.30
N LYS A 405 15.41 6.75 -17.52
CA LYS A 405 15.65 6.10 -16.23
C LYS A 405 14.54 6.41 -15.23
N LEU A 406 14.05 7.65 -15.17
CA LEU A 406 12.91 8.00 -14.33
C LEU A 406 11.66 7.20 -14.69
N ALA A 407 11.38 6.99 -15.99
CA ALA A 407 10.27 6.15 -16.45
C ALA A 407 10.42 4.70 -15.98
N ARG A 408 11.62 4.10 -16.10
CA ARG A 408 11.90 2.75 -15.56
C ARG A 408 11.71 2.68 -14.04
N VAL A 409 12.12 3.72 -13.31
CA VAL A 409 11.92 3.80 -11.86
C VAL A 409 10.44 3.89 -11.51
N ILE A 410 9.67 4.72 -12.22
CA ILE A 410 8.21 4.84 -12.04
C ILE A 410 7.53 3.50 -12.33
N GLU A 411 7.93 2.82 -13.41
CA GLU A 411 7.38 1.52 -13.76
C GLU A 411 7.72 0.43 -12.74
N ALA A 412 8.98 0.36 -12.30
CA ALA A 412 9.37 -0.58 -11.25
C ALA A 412 8.67 -0.30 -9.91
N GLU A 413 8.39 0.96 -9.59
CA GLU A 413 7.60 1.35 -8.43
C GLU A 413 6.14 0.89 -8.56
N ARG A 414 5.52 1.08 -9.74
CA ARG A 414 4.17 0.58 -10.05
C ARG A 414 4.09 -0.94 -9.93
N ARG A 415 5.14 -1.63 -10.39
CA ARG A 415 5.29 -3.10 -10.29
C ARG A 415 5.74 -3.59 -8.92
N ARG A 416 6.03 -2.70 -7.95
CA ARG A 416 6.55 -3.04 -6.62
C ARG A 416 7.86 -3.84 -6.65
N LYS A 417 8.73 -3.53 -7.60
CA LYS A 417 10.01 -4.23 -7.87
C LYS A 417 11.21 -3.28 -7.92
N LEU A 418 11.12 -2.09 -7.32
CA LEU A 418 12.19 -1.10 -7.38
C LEU A 418 13.56 -1.59 -6.84
N PRO A 419 13.67 -2.34 -5.72
CA PRO A 419 14.94 -2.94 -5.29
C PRO A 419 15.51 -3.93 -6.31
N VAL A 420 14.64 -4.68 -6.99
CA VAL A 420 15.01 -5.66 -8.02
C VAL A 420 15.60 -4.95 -9.25
N LEU A 421 15.01 -3.83 -9.68
CA LEU A 421 15.59 -2.98 -10.74
C LEU A 421 17.04 -2.57 -10.42
N SER A 422 17.34 -2.27 -9.15
CA SER A 422 18.71 -1.93 -8.74
C SER A 422 19.66 -3.13 -8.84
N LEU A 423 19.18 -4.34 -8.56
CA LEU A 423 19.97 -5.57 -8.71
C LEU A 423 20.23 -5.87 -10.20
N GLU A 424 19.20 -5.82 -11.04
CA GLU A 424 19.30 -6.02 -12.49
C GLU A 424 20.28 -5.04 -13.16
N ASP A 425 20.23 -3.76 -12.76
CA ASP A 425 21.17 -2.78 -13.28
C ASP A 425 22.62 -3.12 -12.85
N HIS A 426 22.85 -3.62 -11.63
CA HIS A 426 24.18 -4.09 -11.23
C HIS A 426 24.65 -5.34 -11.98
N GLU A 427 23.75 -6.28 -12.27
CA GLU A 427 24.05 -7.47 -13.07
C GLU A 427 24.44 -7.10 -14.50
N ARG A 428 23.82 -6.05 -15.06
CA ARG A 428 24.08 -5.60 -16.42
C ARG A 428 25.29 -4.68 -16.55
N TYR A 429 25.48 -3.76 -15.61
CA TYR A 429 26.48 -2.70 -15.74
C TYR A 429 27.71 -2.89 -14.86
N GLY A 430 27.66 -3.82 -13.90
CA GLY A 430 28.77 -4.15 -13.00
C GLY A 430 28.60 -3.58 -11.60
N ASP A 431 29.63 -3.76 -10.78
CA ASP A 431 29.57 -3.42 -9.35
C ASP A 431 29.44 -1.91 -9.09
N THR A 432 29.91 -1.06 -10.02
CA THR A 432 29.81 0.40 -9.91
C THR A 432 29.48 1.03 -11.27
N TYR A 433 28.50 1.93 -11.30
CA TYR A 433 28.10 2.63 -12.51
C TYR A 433 27.59 4.04 -12.24
N GLY A 434 27.69 4.93 -13.23
CA GLY A 434 27.17 6.28 -13.22
C GLY A 434 25.83 6.40 -13.95
N GLN A 435 24.94 7.26 -13.45
CA GLN A 435 23.66 7.57 -14.08
C GLN A 435 23.21 9.02 -13.81
N TYR A 436 22.29 9.52 -14.63
CA TYR A 436 21.49 10.71 -14.36
C TYR A 436 20.07 10.32 -14.00
N ALA A 437 19.53 10.96 -12.97
CA ALA A 437 18.11 10.88 -12.63
C ALA A 437 17.59 12.29 -12.37
N GLY A 438 16.71 12.79 -13.25
CA GLY A 438 16.16 14.14 -13.14
C GLY A 438 17.22 15.24 -13.18
N GLY A 439 18.34 15.01 -13.88
CA GLY A 439 19.45 15.96 -13.99
C GLY A 439 20.46 15.94 -12.83
N LEU A 440 20.30 15.10 -11.81
CA LEU A 440 21.35 14.85 -10.81
C LEU A 440 22.26 13.71 -11.26
N PHE A 441 23.57 13.95 -11.32
CA PHE A 441 24.54 12.88 -11.55
C PHE A 441 24.72 12.05 -10.28
N THR A 442 24.59 10.74 -10.43
CA THR A 442 24.67 9.77 -9.34
C THR A 442 25.60 8.63 -9.72
N ILE A 443 26.54 8.30 -8.84
CA ILE A 443 27.32 7.05 -8.89
C ILE A 443 26.59 6.04 -8.01
N ILE A 444 26.28 4.86 -8.53
CA ILE A 444 25.68 3.75 -7.78
C ILE A 444 26.68 2.62 -7.67
N THR A 445 26.86 2.06 -6.47
CA THR A 445 27.77 0.94 -6.23
C THR A 445 27.17 -0.16 -5.36
N ARG A 446 27.61 -1.39 -5.56
CA ARG A 446 27.50 -2.52 -4.62
C ARG A 446 28.86 -3.05 -4.18
N ASP A 447 29.96 -2.40 -4.61
CA ASP A 447 31.33 -2.77 -4.27
C ASP A 447 31.63 -2.40 -2.80
N SER A 448 31.94 -3.40 -1.98
CA SER A 448 32.15 -3.19 -0.55
C SER A 448 33.37 -2.30 -0.25
N ARG A 449 34.37 -2.28 -1.15
CA ARG A 449 35.56 -1.42 -1.03
C ARG A 449 35.20 0.06 -1.16
N ILE A 450 34.32 0.40 -2.11
CA ILE A 450 33.83 1.77 -2.30
C ILE A 450 32.89 2.14 -1.15
N ILE A 451 32.02 1.23 -0.72
CA ILE A 451 31.12 1.46 0.43
C ILE A 451 31.95 1.76 1.70
N SER A 452 33.01 0.98 1.95
CA SER A 452 33.94 1.20 3.05
C SER A 452 34.65 2.56 2.93
N SER A 453 35.19 2.89 1.76
CA SER A 453 35.85 4.19 1.53
C SER A 453 34.90 5.38 1.73
N LEU A 454 33.64 5.25 1.28
CA LEU A 454 32.60 6.26 1.42
C LEU A 454 32.21 6.51 2.88
N LEU A 455 32.07 5.43 3.67
CA LEU A 455 31.53 5.49 5.03
C LEU A 455 32.61 5.66 6.13
N LEU A 456 33.80 5.09 5.93
CA LEU A 456 34.90 5.10 6.89
C LEU A 456 36.14 5.87 6.39
N GLY A 457 36.50 5.71 5.11
CA GLY A 457 37.76 6.23 4.59
C GLY A 457 37.81 7.76 4.54
N GLN A 458 36.74 8.39 4.04
CA GLN A 458 36.71 9.84 3.81
C GLN A 458 35.43 10.54 4.32
N PRO A 459 34.98 10.30 5.56
CA PRO A 459 33.66 10.73 6.04
C PRO A 459 33.49 12.26 6.11
N HIS A 460 34.55 13.05 6.03
CA HIS A 460 34.49 14.51 5.99
C HIS A 460 34.22 15.06 4.58
N ASN A 461 34.51 14.29 3.53
CA ASN A 461 34.22 14.65 2.14
C ASN A 461 32.78 14.30 1.74
N PHE A 462 32.06 13.51 2.54
CA PHE A 462 30.75 12.97 2.21
C PHE A 462 29.72 13.28 3.30
N GLY A 463 28.60 13.87 2.90
CA GLY A 463 27.52 14.28 3.80
C GLY A 463 26.13 14.02 3.25
N HIS A 464 25.14 14.68 3.83
CA HIS A 464 23.76 14.66 3.35
C HIS A 464 23.47 15.82 2.40
N GLY A 465 24.06 16.99 2.66
CA GLY A 465 23.93 18.18 1.83
C GLY A 465 22.53 18.79 1.81
N ARG A 466 22.40 19.94 1.14
CA ARG A 466 21.18 20.76 1.13
C ARG A 466 19.94 20.02 0.60
N LEU A 467 20.11 19.15 -0.40
CA LEU A 467 19.00 18.42 -1.01
C LEU A 467 18.32 17.46 -0.02
N ARG A 468 19.08 16.85 0.90
CA ARG A 468 18.50 16.02 1.97
C ARG A 468 17.67 16.86 2.94
N LYS A 469 18.19 18.03 3.35
CA LYS A 469 17.47 18.96 4.23
C LYS A 469 16.14 19.43 3.60
N LEU A 470 16.10 19.65 2.29
CA LEU A 470 14.84 19.95 1.58
C LEU A 470 13.83 18.78 1.60
N CYS A 471 14.31 17.54 1.57
CA CYS A 471 13.43 16.37 1.57
C CYS A 471 12.89 16.04 2.97
N PHE A 472 13.75 16.12 3.98
CA PHE A 472 13.50 15.61 5.35
C PHE A 472 13.09 16.72 6.33
N GLY A 473 13.62 17.93 6.14
CA GLY A 473 13.44 19.07 7.03
C GLY A 473 12.00 19.44 7.37
N PRO A 474 11.03 19.38 6.43
CA PRO A 474 9.64 19.73 6.75
C PRO A 474 9.03 18.94 7.92
N LEU A 475 9.40 17.68 8.11
CA LEU A 475 8.94 16.85 9.23
C LEU A 475 9.96 16.85 10.37
N LEU A 476 11.22 16.54 10.06
CA LEU A 476 12.25 16.23 11.05
C LEU A 476 12.96 17.47 11.62
N GLY A 477 12.82 18.63 10.99
CA GLY A 477 13.53 19.84 11.38
C GLY A 477 15.05 19.67 11.32
N GLU A 478 15.76 20.27 12.27
CA GLU A 478 17.22 20.22 12.37
C GLU A 478 17.66 19.09 13.31
N GLY A 479 18.27 18.05 12.76
CA GLY A 479 18.69 16.88 13.53
C GLY A 479 19.59 15.95 12.74
N VAL A 480 19.78 14.73 13.25
CA VAL A 480 20.78 13.78 12.73
C VAL A 480 20.61 13.37 11.27
N PHE A 481 19.41 13.47 10.69
CA PHE A 481 19.15 13.15 9.28
C PHE A 481 19.25 14.34 8.32
N THR A 482 19.26 15.57 8.84
CA THR A 482 19.23 16.82 8.05
C THR A 482 20.50 17.63 8.14
N GLU A 483 21.32 17.41 9.18
CA GLU A 483 22.55 18.14 9.44
C GLU A 483 23.84 17.38 9.08
N ASP A 484 24.90 18.15 8.87
CA ASP A 484 26.28 17.71 8.62
C ASP A 484 27.26 18.38 9.61
N GLY A 485 28.51 17.90 9.66
CA GLY A 485 29.59 18.58 10.40
C GLY A 485 29.39 18.66 11.92
N ALA A 486 29.52 19.87 12.48
CA ALA A 486 29.46 20.11 13.91
C ALA A 486 28.05 19.97 14.49
N GLU A 487 27.05 20.48 13.77
CA GLU A 487 25.63 20.39 14.15
C GLU A 487 25.18 18.94 14.25
N TRP A 488 25.53 18.12 13.25
CA TRP A 488 25.26 16.68 13.30
C TRP A 488 25.91 16.00 14.51
N ARG A 489 27.15 16.35 14.86
CA ARG A 489 27.84 15.82 16.05
C ARG A 489 27.14 16.24 17.34
N ALA A 490 26.62 17.47 17.41
CA ALA A 490 25.85 17.96 18.55
C ALA A 490 24.54 17.17 18.71
N SER A 491 23.73 17.08 17.65
CA SER A 491 22.50 16.26 17.62
C SER A 491 22.78 14.81 18.03
N ARG A 492 23.82 14.18 17.46
CA ARG A 492 24.17 12.78 17.78
C ARG A 492 24.55 12.58 19.25
N ARG A 493 25.26 13.53 19.86
CA ARG A 493 25.60 13.48 21.30
C ARG A 493 24.35 13.60 22.18
N LEU A 494 23.44 14.50 21.80
CA LEU A 494 22.17 14.69 22.50
C LEU A 494 21.32 13.41 22.44
N LEU A 495 21.11 12.82 21.26
CA LEU A 495 20.35 11.57 21.12
C LEU A 495 20.97 10.38 21.85
N ALA A 496 22.31 10.31 21.91
CA ALA A 496 23.01 9.25 22.64
C ALA A 496 22.68 9.25 24.15
N SER A 497 22.30 10.40 24.73
CA SER A 497 21.88 10.47 26.13
C SER A 497 20.56 9.74 26.38
N VAL A 498 19.61 9.81 25.43
CA VAL A 498 18.32 9.12 25.51
C VAL A 498 18.50 7.61 25.35
N LEU A 499 19.22 7.20 24.32
CA LEU A 499 19.40 5.77 23.99
C LEU A 499 20.20 4.98 25.04
N ARG A 500 20.91 5.67 25.95
CA ARG A 500 21.63 5.06 27.07
C ARG A 500 20.79 4.89 28.33
N GLN A 501 19.56 5.42 28.35
CA GLN A 501 18.69 5.33 29.51
C GLN A 501 18.31 3.86 29.78
N PRO A 502 18.21 3.42 31.05
CA PRO A 502 17.86 2.05 31.39
C PRO A 502 16.57 1.56 30.72
N ARG A 503 15.55 2.42 30.59
CA ARG A 503 14.27 2.11 29.93
C ARG A 503 14.44 1.62 28.50
N CYS A 504 15.32 2.24 27.71
CA CYS A 504 15.62 1.84 26.33
C CYS A 504 16.30 0.46 26.23
N SER A 505 16.79 -0.10 27.35
CA SER A 505 17.38 -1.43 27.45
C SER A 505 16.53 -2.43 28.23
N ALA A 506 15.41 -1.99 28.82
CA ALA A 506 14.60 -2.78 29.73
C ALA A 506 13.60 -3.64 28.96
N LEU A 507 13.91 -4.93 28.78
CA LEU A 507 13.00 -5.88 28.14
C LEU A 507 11.63 -5.96 28.83
N ARG A 508 11.58 -5.76 30.16
CA ARG A 508 10.32 -5.74 30.92
C ARG A 508 9.37 -4.64 30.47
N ALA A 509 9.88 -3.52 29.97
CA ALA A 509 9.05 -2.44 29.45
C ALA A 509 8.37 -2.82 28.11
N LEU A 510 8.88 -3.83 27.40
CA LEU A 510 8.29 -4.31 26.14
C LEU A 510 7.08 -5.20 26.36
N GLU A 511 7.04 -5.95 27.46
CA GLU A 511 6.02 -7.00 27.68
C GLU A 511 4.58 -6.48 27.66
N PRO A 512 4.22 -5.35 28.29
CA PRO A 512 2.86 -4.80 28.19
C PRO A 512 2.42 -4.52 26.74
N HIS A 513 3.35 -4.03 25.90
CA HIS A 513 3.10 -3.79 24.48
C HIS A 513 2.98 -5.09 23.70
N VAL A 514 3.82 -6.09 23.99
CA VAL A 514 3.74 -7.41 23.36
C VAL A 514 2.42 -8.11 23.72
N GLN A 515 1.99 -8.05 24.97
CA GLN A 515 0.70 -8.60 25.40
C GLN A 515 -0.47 -7.91 24.71
N THR A 516 -0.38 -6.60 24.49
CA THR A 516 -1.39 -5.88 23.72
C THR A 516 -1.39 -6.31 22.26
N LEU A 517 -0.22 -6.46 21.63
CA LEU A 517 -0.09 -7.02 20.29
C LEU A 517 -0.68 -8.44 20.20
N LEU A 518 -0.35 -9.33 21.13
CA LEU A 518 -0.87 -10.70 21.17
C LEU A 518 -2.39 -10.72 21.33
N ARG A 519 -2.96 -9.85 22.18
CA ARG A 519 -4.41 -9.69 22.32
C ARG A 519 -5.06 -9.18 21.03
N SER A 520 -4.48 -8.18 20.37
CA SER A 520 -4.97 -7.68 19.08
C SER A 520 -4.94 -8.75 17.99
N ILE A 521 -3.92 -9.62 18.00
CA ILE A 521 -3.86 -10.80 17.12
C ILE A 521 -4.95 -11.81 17.48
N ALA A 522 -5.22 -12.03 18.77
CA ALA A 522 -6.19 -13.03 19.24
C ALA A 522 -7.65 -12.59 19.08
N SER A 523 -7.96 -11.29 19.18
CA SER A 523 -9.32 -10.75 18.98
C SER A 523 -9.84 -10.87 17.55
N ASP A 524 -8.95 -11.16 16.59
CA ASP A 524 -9.24 -11.32 15.16
C ASP A 524 -9.50 -12.79 14.77
N ARG A 525 -9.67 -13.69 15.76
CA ARG A 525 -9.78 -15.14 15.54
C ARG A 525 -11.23 -15.64 15.45
N ASP A 526 -11.54 -16.24 14.30
CA ASP A 526 -12.09 -17.60 14.24
C ASP A 526 -10.91 -18.54 13.88
N ALA A 527 -10.90 -19.80 14.31
CA ALA A 527 -9.72 -20.72 14.29
C ALA A 527 -9.06 -20.99 12.91
N SER A 528 -9.54 -20.36 11.84
CA SER A 528 -9.07 -20.43 10.45
C SER A 528 -8.81 -19.05 9.80
N SER A 529 -8.95 -17.92 10.52
CA SER A 529 -8.76 -16.59 9.93
C SER A 529 -7.28 -16.19 9.82
N CYS A 530 -6.89 -15.72 8.65
CA CYS A 530 -5.56 -15.20 8.38
C CYS A 530 -5.44 -13.74 8.89
N VAL A 531 -4.41 -13.44 9.69
CA VAL A 531 -4.20 -12.11 10.29
C VAL A 531 -3.12 -11.37 9.53
N ASN A 532 -3.37 -10.12 9.14
CA ASN A 532 -2.33 -9.26 8.54
C ASN A 532 -1.57 -8.51 9.65
N LEU A 533 -0.34 -8.97 9.94
CA LEU A 533 0.47 -8.41 11.04
C LEU A 533 1.12 -7.08 10.72
N ARG A 534 1.19 -6.66 9.45
CA ARG A 534 1.87 -5.40 9.09
C ARG A 534 1.28 -4.18 9.81
N PRO A 535 -0.03 -3.86 9.73
CA PRO A 535 -0.59 -2.72 10.47
C PRO A 535 -0.31 -2.82 11.98
N LEU A 536 -0.49 -4.01 12.56
CA LEU A 536 -0.24 -4.26 13.97
C LEU A 536 1.22 -3.99 14.36
N PHE A 537 2.21 -4.38 13.55
CA PHE A 537 3.61 -4.09 13.81
C PHE A 537 3.95 -2.59 13.71
N TYR A 538 3.31 -1.85 12.79
CA TYR A 538 3.53 -0.41 12.68
C TYR A 538 2.92 0.38 13.85
N ASP A 539 1.83 -0.09 14.43
CA ASP A 539 1.23 0.50 15.63
C ASP A 539 1.99 0.05 16.89
N TYR A 540 2.30 -1.25 17.02
CA TYR A 540 3.15 -1.82 18.07
C TYR A 540 4.47 -1.08 18.25
N THR A 541 5.19 -0.86 17.15
CA THR A 541 6.51 -0.21 17.19
C THR A 541 6.41 1.28 17.44
N LEU A 542 5.28 1.92 17.11
CA LEU A 542 5.06 3.31 17.46
C LEU A 542 4.74 3.47 18.95
N ASP A 543 3.86 2.62 19.49
CA ASP A 543 3.55 2.55 20.93
C ASP A 543 4.84 2.28 21.73
N THR A 544 5.60 1.26 21.33
CA THR A 544 6.88 0.92 21.96
C THR A 544 7.91 2.04 21.84
N ALA A 545 8.05 2.67 20.67
CA ALA A 545 9.02 3.75 20.49
C ALA A 545 8.65 4.99 21.30
N THR A 546 7.38 5.37 21.34
CA THR A 546 6.93 6.55 22.09
C THR A 546 7.04 6.33 23.60
N ASP A 547 6.63 5.16 24.10
CA ASP A 547 6.81 4.83 25.51
C ASP A 547 8.28 4.83 25.93
N LEU A 548 9.15 4.14 25.19
CA LEU A 548 10.56 4.03 25.58
C LEU A 548 11.36 5.34 25.42
N LEU A 549 10.97 6.20 24.47
CA LEU A 549 11.68 7.46 24.19
C LEU A 549 11.11 8.65 24.96
N LEU A 550 9.79 8.72 25.12
CA LEU A 550 9.08 9.84 25.76
C LEU A 550 8.70 9.50 27.21
N GLY A 551 8.43 8.23 27.52
CA GLY A 551 7.87 7.79 28.79
C GLY A 551 6.35 7.67 28.79
N ASP A 552 5.72 7.88 27.63
CA ASP A 552 4.28 7.69 27.43
C ASP A 552 3.98 7.16 26.03
N SER A 553 3.02 6.24 25.94
CA SER A 553 2.66 5.48 24.74
C SER A 553 1.55 6.17 23.95
N THR A 554 1.58 6.03 22.62
CA THR A 554 0.43 6.42 21.79
C THR A 554 -0.80 5.55 21.98
N ASN A 555 -0.66 4.37 22.60
CA ASN A 555 -1.72 3.42 22.92
C ASN A 555 -2.63 3.05 21.72
N LEU A 556 -2.04 3.00 20.52
CA LEU A 556 -2.73 2.76 19.26
C LEU A 556 -3.34 1.35 19.21
N LEU A 557 -2.60 0.34 19.64
CA LEU A 557 -3.09 -1.05 19.62
C LEU A 557 -4.23 -1.30 20.60
N SER A 558 -4.28 -0.56 21.70
CA SER A 558 -5.32 -0.71 22.75
C SER A 558 -6.56 0.15 22.52
N SER A 559 -6.51 1.13 21.62
CA SER A 559 -7.59 2.10 21.45
C SER A 559 -8.74 1.53 20.61
N THR A 560 -9.68 0.85 21.28
CA THR A 560 -10.94 0.35 20.71
C THR A 560 -11.99 1.45 20.47
N SER A 561 -11.76 2.69 20.93
CA SER A 561 -12.72 3.79 20.84
C SER A 561 -12.53 4.67 19.60
N GLU A 562 -13.62 5.12 18.99
CA GLU A 562 -13.70 6.13 17.92
C GLU A 562 -13.21 7.53 18.34
N THR A 563 -12.68 7.70 19.56
CA THR A 563 -12.24 9.00 20.06
C THR A 563 -10.92 9.45 19.40
N ASP A 564 -10.90 10.69 18.89
CA ASP A 564 -9.77 11.36 18.25
C ASP A 564 -8.63 11.67 19.25
N SER A 565 -7.80 10.68 19.57
CA SER A 565 -6.64 10.87 20.45
C SER A 565 -5.47 11.57 19.75
N VAL A 566 -4.63 12.26 20.54
CA VAL A 566 -3.39 12.89 20.02
C VAL A 566 -2.50 11.85 19.33
N GLY A 567 -2.39 10.63 19.87
CA GLY A 567 -1.64 9.52 19.29
C GLY A 567 -2.17 9.08 17.93
N LYS A 568 -3.50 8.96 17.76
CA LYS A 568 -4.12 8.63 16.46
C LYS A 568 -3.87 9.72 15.41
N ARG A 569 -4.06 10.99 15.78
CA ARG A 569 -3.72 12.13 14.90
C ARG A 569 -2.25 12.15 14.51
N PHE A 570 -1.36 11.90 15.47
CA PHE A 570 0.07 11.79 15.22
C PHE A 570 0.37 10.67 14.23
N SER A 571 -0.11 9.44 14.48
CA SER A 571 0.13 8.28 13.62
C SER A 571 -0.35 8.52 12.19
N HIS A 572 -1.55 9.07 12.01
CA HIS A 572 -2.11 9.37 10.69
C HIS A 572 -1.27 10.43 9.95
N ALA A 573 -1.00 11.56 10.62
CA ALA A 573 -0.23 12.66 10.04
C ALA A 573 1.23 12.25 9.74
N PHE A 574 1.86 11.52 10.65
CA PHE A 574 3.22 11.00 10.53
C PHE A 574 3.33 10.02 9.35
N THR A 575 2.40 9.05 9.25
CA THR A 575 2.36 8.09 8.13
C THR A 575 2.20 8.79 6.78
N LYS A 576 1.35 9.82 6.71
CA LYS A 576 1.19 10.66 5.52
C LYS A 576 2.47 11.44 5.21
N ALA A 577 3.10 12.05 6.20
CA ALA A 577 4.35 12.79 6.05
C ALA A 577 5.51 11.89 5.54
N MET A 578 5.61 10.66 6.04
CA MET A 578 6.60 9.66 5.59
C MET A 578 6.49 9.37 4.09
N ARG A 579 5.26 9.22 3.57
CA ARG A 579 5.03 9.01 2.13
C ARG A 579 5.57 10.18 1.30
N TRP A 580 5.32 11.41 1.75
CA TRP A 580 5.82 12.61 1.07
C TRP A 580 7.35 12.73 1.12
N ILE A 581 7.98 12.35 2.23
CA ILE A 581 9.45 12.32 2.32
C ILE A 581 10.03 11.29 1.36
N ALA A 582 9.46 10.08 1.30
CA ALA A 582 9.90 9.05 0.36
C ALA A 582 9.80 9.52 -1.09
N MET A 583 8.69 10.19 -1.45
CA MET A 583 8.50 10.78 -2.78
C MET A 583 9.55 11.86 -3.08
N ARG A 584 9.81 12.76 -2.14
CA ARG A 584 10.84 13.80 -2.30
C ARG A 584 12.23 13.20 -2.45
N GLU A 585 12.60 12.17 -1.70
CA GLU A 585 13.91 11.53 -1.87
C GLU A 585 14.05 10.85 -3.22
N ARG A 586 13.02 10.13 -3.66
CA ARG A 586 13.01 9.44 -4.95
C ARG A 586 13.18 10.41 -6.11
N PHE A 587 12.54 11.58 -6.01
CA PHE A 587 12.56 12.63 -7.02
C PHE A 587 13.25 13.89 -6.48
N LYS A 588 14.43 13.71 -5.87
CA LYS A 588 15.20 14.74 -5.12
C LYS A 588 15.28 16.12 -5.79
N MET A 589 15.46 16.17 -7.11
CA MET A 589 15.55 17.42 -7.87
C MET A 589 14.22 18.19 -7.96
N PHE A 590 13.10 17.50 -7.80
CA PHE A 590 11.74 18.05 -7.87
C PHE A 590 11.11 18.21 -6.48
N ALA A 591 11.89 18.11 -5.40
CA ALA A 591 11.38 18.18 -4.03
C ALA A 591 10.55 19.46 -3.74
N GLY A 592 10.91 20.58 -4.37
CA GLY A 592 10.16 21.83 -4.28
C GLY A 592 8.73 21.73 -4.86
N ILE A 593 8.58 21.06 -6.01
CA ILE A 593 7.28 20.86 -6.68
C ILE A 593 6.43 19.82 -5.91
N ILE A 594 7.08 18.79 -5.36
CA ILE A 594 6.43 17.73 -4.58
C ILE A 594 5.92 18.24 -3.21
N THR A 595 6.37 19.43 -2.77
CA THR A 595 5.93 20.02 -1.49
C THR A 595 4.56 20.68 -1.64
N THR A 596 3.51 19.87 -1.63
CA THR A 596 2.10 20.28 -1.72
C THR A 596 1.57 20.87 -0.40
N PRO A 597 0.43 21.61 -0.42
CA PRO A 597 -0.25 22.05 0.80
C PRO A 597 -0.57 20.88 1.75
N GLU A 598 -1.03 19.75 1.21
CA GLU A 598 -1.30 18.54 1.99
C GLU A 598 -0.03 18.02 2.68
N SER A 599 1.10 17.95 1.97
CA SER A 599 2.36 17.53 2.57
C SER A 599 2.78 18.46 3.72
N ARG A 600 2.60 19.78 3.55
CA ARG A 600 2.91 20.76 4.61
C ARG A 600 2.00 20.57 5.82
N GLN A 601 0.71 20.36 5.59
CA GLN A 601 -0.25 20.14 6.66
C GLN A 601 0.08 18.87 7.45
N ALA A 602 0.34 17.75 6.77
CA ALA A 602 0.71 16.50 7.43
C ALA A 602 1.96 16.65 8.32
N CYS A 603 3.01 17.32 7.82
CA CYS A 603 4.22 17.57 8.60
C CYS A 603 3.95 18.47 9.81
N ARG A 604 3.15 19.54 9.62
CA ARG A 604 2.76 20.44 10.72
C ARG A 604 1.97 19.72 11.80
N THR A 605 0.95 18.95 11.43
CA THR A 605 0.13 18.19 12.38
C THR A 605 0.97 17.19 13.16
N ALA A 606 1.85 16.43 12.51
CA ALA A 606 2.74 15.49 13.21
C ALA A 606 3.67 16.20 14.22
N ARG A 607 4.25 17.34 13.82
CA ARG A 607 5.11 18.15 14.71
C ARG A 607 4.35 18.73 15.90
N VAL A 608 3.13 19.21 15.69
CA VAL A 608 2.27 19.74 16.77
C VAL A 608 1.89 18.62 17.73
N CYS A 609 1.45 17.47 17.23
CA CYS A 609 1.06 16.34 18.10
C CYS A 609 2.25 15.84 18.92
N LEU A 610 3.43 15.66 18.31
CA LEU A 610 4.61 15.23 19.07
C LEU A 610 5.02 16.27 20.13
N LYS A 611 4.93 17.57 19.82
CA LYS A 611 5.20 18.63 20.80
C LYS A 611 4.23 18.54 21.98
N GLN A 612 2.94 18.30 21.70
CA GLN A 612 1.92 18.11 22.73
C GLN A 612 2.23 16.90 23.63
N MET A 613 2.57 15.75 23.02
CA MET A 613 2.94 14.55 23.77
C MET A 613 4.17 14.77 24.67
N ILE A 614 5.17 15.52 24.19
CA ILE A 614 6.35 15.86 25.01
C ILE A 614 5.96 16.73 26.22
N ILE A 615 5.03 17.68 26.04
CA ILE A 615 4.54 18.53 27.13
C ILE A 615 3.79 17.68 28.17
N GLU A 616 2.88 16.82 27.71
CA GLU A 616 2.08 15.93 28.57
C GLU A 616 2.99 14.95 29.34
N ALA A 617 3.88 14.25 28.65
CA ALA A 617 4.82 13.31 29.27
C ALA A 617 5.74 14.01 30.30
N ARG A 618 6.17 15.24 30.03
CA ARG A 618 6.99 16.01 30.98
C ARG A 618 6.21 16.40 32.25
N GLN A 619 4.91 16.66 32.15
CA GLN A 619 4.08 16.97 33.33
C GLN A 619 3.88 15.76 34.26
N LEU A 620 4.01 14.55 33.73
CA LEU A 620 3.93 13.30 34.49
C LEU A 620 5.25 12.99 35.24
N GLU A 621 6.36 13.62 34.88
CA GLU A 621 7.63 13.45 35.60
C GLU A 621 7.62 14.24 36.91
N SER A 622 7.64 13.54 38.04
CA SER A 622 7.63 14.15 39.38
C SER A 622 8.93 14.85 39.75
N GLU A 623 10.08 14.44 39.18
CA GLU A 623 11.40 15.04 39.40
C GLU A 623 12.26 15.02 38.12
N VAL A 624 13.07 16.06 37.93
CA VAL A 624 14.06 16.12 36.84
C VAL A 624 15.30 15.32 37.27
N VAL A 625 15.40 14.08 36.77
CA VAL A 625 16.53 13.19 37.04
C VAL A 625 17.39 13.05 35.78
N GLN A 626 18.70 12.81 35.95
CA GLN A 626 19.60 12.56 34.83
C GLN A 626 19.08 11.42 33.95
N GLY A 627 18.81 11.72 32.67
CA GLY A 627 18.19 10.78 31.74
C GLY A 627 16.67 10.73 31.79
N SER A 628 15.97 11.70 32.38
CA SER A 628 14.54 11.89 32.18
C SER A 628 14.25 12.67 30.89
N LEU A 629 12.97 12.75 30.48
CA LEU A 629 12.56 13.59 29.36
C LEU A 629 12.80 15.07 29.67
N ALA A 630 12.56 15.51 30.90
CA ALA A 630 12.84 16.88 31.33
C ALA A 630 14.33 17.24 31.20
N ASP A 631 15.26 16.39 31.67
CA ASP A 631 16.72 16.58 31.50
C ASP A 631 17.12 16.64 30.02
N PHE A 632 16.47 15.85 29.16
CA PHE A 632 16.70 15.92 27.72
C PHE A 632 16.25 17.26 27.11
N VAL A 633 15.07 17.76 27.50
CA VAL A 633 14.55 19.05 27.02
C VAL A 633 15.45 20.20 27.47
N GLU A 634 15.96 20.15 28.70
CA GLU A 634 16.93 21.14 29.20
C GLU A 634 18.24 21.12 28.41
N LYS A 635 18.78 19.93 28.12
CA LYS A 635 20.00 19.77 27.30
C LYS A 635 19.81 20.20 25.85
N ALA A 636 18.59 20.08 25.32
CA ALA A 636 18.26 20.56 23.98
C ALA A 636 18.19 22.11 23.91
N GLY A 637 18.06 22.78 25.05
CA GLY A 637 17.98 24.24 25.16
C GLY A 637 16.56 24.79 25.00
N ASP A 638 15.75 24.19 24.12
CA ASP A 638 14.33 24.54 23.96
C ASP A 638 13.46 23.36 23.50
N LEU A 639 12.14 23.54 23.62
CA LEU A 639 11.15 22.51 23.33
C LEU A 639 11.02 22.19 21.83
N ASP A 640 11.26 23.16 20.94
CA ASP A 640 11.20 22.95 19.50
C ASP A 640 12.40 22.13 19.00
N LYS A 641 13.59 22.38 19.56
CA LYS A 641 14.79 21.56 19.33
C LYS A 641 14.62 20.16 19.90
N ALA A 642 14.09 20.04 21.13
CA ALA A 642 13.80 18.74 21.73
C ALA A 642 12.81 17.92 20.88
N ARG A 643 11.73 18.55 20.40
CA ARG A 643 10.77 17.92 19.47
C ARG A 643 11.46 17.43 18.20
N ASP A 644 12.30 18.26 17.58
CA ASP A 644 12.96 17.89 16.32
C ASP A 644 13.87 16.68 16.52
N GLU A 645 14.67 16.67 17.57
CA GLU A 645 15.56 15.53 17.89
C GLU A 645 14.77 14.25 18.23
N LEU A 646 13.70 14.34 19.03
CA LEU A 646 12.83 13.20 19.34
C LEU A 646 12.06 12.71 18.10
N MET A 647 11.64 13.61 17.21
CA MET A 647 11.03 13.25 15.93
C MET A 647 12.00 12.41 15.09
N ASN A 648 13.29 12.75 15.08
CA ASN A 648 14.31 11.97 14.37
C ASN A 648 14.44 10.54 14.96
N LEU A 649 14.33 10.38 16.29
CA LEU A 649 14.36 9.05 16.93
C LEU A 649 13.09 8.24 16.65
N VAL A 650 11.90 8.81 16.82
CA VAL A 650 10.62 8.14 16.53
C VAL A 650 10.56 7.73 15.05
N PHE A 651 11.01 8.62 14.16
CA PHE A 651 11.13 8.34 12.73
C PHE A 651 12.01 7.12 12.44
N ALA A 652 13.16 7.02 13.11
CA ALA A 652 14.05 5.89 12.91
C ALA A 652 13.50 4.61 13.54
N ALA A 653 12.87 4.70 14.72
CA ALA A 653 12.48 3.54 15.53
C ALA A 653 11.24 2.80 14.99
N ARG A 654 10.22 3.51 14.52
CA ARG A 654 8.94 2.91 14.09
C ARG A 654 9.10 2.03 12.85
N ASP A 655 9.26 2.67 11.69
CA ASP A 655 9.16 2.00 10.40
C ASP A 655 10.27 0.95 10.20
N SER A 656 11.47 1.19 10.75
CA SER A 656 12.59 0.26 10.59
C SER A 656 12.38 -1.04 11.35
N THR A 657 11.96 -0.95 12.61
CA THR A 657 11.65 -2.09 13.48
C THR A 657 10.42 -2.84 12.96
N ALA A 658 9.37 -2.11 12.54
CA ALA A 658 8.16 -2.73 11.99
C ALA A 658 8.46 -3.50 10.71
N SER A 659 9.28 -2.93 9.81
CA SER A 659 9.67 -3.59 8.56
C SER A 659 10.49 -4.86 8.83
N LEU A 660 11.40 -4.84 9.80
CA LEU A 660 12.15 -6.02 10.19
C LEU A 660 11.25 -7.11 10.80
N LEU A 661 10.33 -6.76 11.70
CA LEU A 661 9.34 -7.71 12.22
C LEU A 661 8.47 -8.31 11.09
N CYS A 662 8.07 -7.48 10.13
CA CYS A 662 7.33 -7.94 8.96
C CYS A 662 8.12 -8.99 8.18
N TRP A 663 9.37 -8.70 7.81
CA TRP A 663 10.20 -9.63 7.04
C TRP A 663 10.54 -10.89 7.83
N LEU A 664 10.76 -10.77 9.14
CA LEU A 664 11.05 -11.91 10.01
C LEU A 664 9.87 -12.87 10.08
N VAL A 665 8.64 -12.38 10.29
CA VAL A 665 7.47 -13.27 10.26
C VAL A 665 7.19 -13.77 8.84
N TYR A 666 7.43 -12.94 7.83
CA TYR A 666 7.27 -13.33 6.43
C TYR A 666 8.18 -14.50 6.03
N THR A 667 9.43 -14.51 6.50
CA THR A 667 10.39 -15.62 6.29
C THR A 667 10.01 -16.84 7.12
N LEU A 668 9.72 -16.67 8.41
CA LEU A 668 9.33 -17.79 9.29
C LEU A 668 8.09 -18.52 8.80
N ALA A 669 7.11 -17.79 8.24
CA ALA A 669 5.90 -18.39 7.68
C ALA A 669 6.15 -19.27 6.45
N ARG A 670 7.29 -19.08 5.76
CA ARG A 670 7.66 -19.77 4.52
C ARG A 670 8.81 -20.77 4.69
N GLU A 671 9.46 -20.76 5.84
CA GLU A 671 10.60 -21.61 6.17
C GLU A 671 10.28 -22.45 7.44
N PRO A 672 9.39 -23.46 7.33
CA PRO A 672 8.90 -24.21 8.48
C PRO A 672 10.01 -24.94 9.24
N GLU A 673 11.06 -25.41 8.54
CA GLU A 673 12.23 -26.05 9.16
C GLU A 673 13.00 -25.07 10.06
N VAL A 674 13.10 -23.80 9.64
CA VAL A 674 13.72 -22.73 10.44
C VAL A 674 12.88 -22.44 11.67
N LEU A 675 11.56 -22.35 11.52
CA LEU A 675 10.63 -22.15 12.64
C LEU A 675 10.71 -23.30 13.65
N GLU A 676 10.68 -24.55 13.19
CA GLU A 676 10.76 -25.73 14.06
C GLU A 676 12.08 -25.77 14.85
N ARG A 677 13.19 -25.43 14.19
CA ARG A 677 14.49 -25.33 14.86
C ARG A 677 14.50 -24.21 15.91
N LEU A 678 13.94 -23.05 15.62
CA LEU A 678 13.82 -21.96 16.59
C LEU A 678 12.96 -22.36 17.78
N GLN A 679 11.83 -23.05 17.57
CA GLN A 679 10.97 -23.55 18.64
C GLN A 679 11.74 -24.50 19.58
N LYS A 680 12.55 -25.41 19.01
CA LYS A 680 13.43 -26.31 19.80
C LYS A 680 14.46 -25.52 20.61
N ASP A 681 15.12 -24.53 20.00
CA ASP A 681 16.10 -23.69 20.67
C ASP A 681 15.45 -22.88 21.81
N LEU A 682 14.27 -22.31 21.60
CA LEU A 682 13.52 -21.57 22.61
C LEU A 682 13.16 -22.45 23.80
N VAL A 683 12.63 -23.66 23.55
CA VAL A 683 12.30 -24.63 24.61
C VAL A 683 13.54 -25.03 25.41
N SER A 684 14.70 -25.15 24.75
CA SER A 684 15.95 -25.50 25.43
C SER A 684 16.47 -24.39 26.37
N VAL A 685 16.22 -23.12 26.02
CA VAL A 685 16.72 -21.95 26.77
C VAL A 685 15.74 -21.49 27.85
N LEU A 686 14.44 -21.48 27.54
CA LEU A 686 13.38 -20.90 28.37
C LEU A 686 12.54 -21.96 29.10
N GLY A 687 12.66 -23.23 28.72
CA GLY A 687 11.77 -24.29 29.18
C GLY A 687 10.49 -24.39 28.35
N LYS A 688 9.60 -25.32 28.74
CA LYS A 688 8.35 -25.61 28.02
C LYS A 688 7.19 -24.69 28.39
N GLU A 689 7.33 -23.92 29.48
CA GLU A 689 6.25 -23.07 29.99
C GLU A 689 6.06 -21.82 29.10
N PRO A 690 4.90 -21.66 28.43
CA PRO A 690 4.66 -20.61 27.43
C PRO A 690 4.69 -19.18 28.00
N ASP A 691 4.45 -19.04 29.30
CA ASP A 691 4.44 -17.75 30.02
C ASP A 691 5.81 -17.35 30.58
N THR A 692 6.86 -18.16 30.38
CA THR A 692 8.20 -17.80 30.83
C THR A 692 8.75 -16.63 30.01
N LEU A 693 8.87 -15.47 30.65
CA LEU A 693 9.35 -14.25 30.00
C LEU A 693 10.87 -14.30 29.75
N PRO A 694 11.34 -14.05 28.52
CA PRO A 694 12.78 -14.04 28.22
C PRO A 694 13.53 -12.96 28.99
N THR A 695 14.65 -13.31 29.62
CA THR A 695 15.56 -12.31 30.19
C THR A 695 16.62 -11.87 29.18
N GLY A 696 17.37 -10.80 29.48
CA GLY A 696 18.48 -10.36 28.63
C GLY A 696 19.55 -11.43 28.46
N SER A 697 19.84 -12.20 29.51
CA SER A 697 20.76 -13.35 29.44
C SER A 697 20.24 -14.48 28.56
N ASP A 698 18.92 -14.68 28.50
CA ASP A 698 18.34 -15.72 27.67
C ASP A 698 18.35 -15.33 26.20
N LEU A 699 18.04 -14.06 25.89
CA LEU A 699 18.17 -13.55 24.53
C LEU A 699 19.60 -13.69 24.00
N ILE A 700 20.64 -13.56 24.82
CA ILE A 700 22.04 -13.77 24.39
C ILE A 700 22.31 -15.25 24.00
N LYS A 701 21.63 -16.21 24.63
CA LYS A 701 21.80 -17.65 24.33
C LYS A 701 21.13 -18.07 23.02
N LEU A 702 20.08 -17.36 22.59
CA LEU A 702 19.34 -17.62 21.35
C LEU A 702 20.13 -17.21 20.10
N ARG A 703 21.25 -17.90 19.83
CA ARG A 703 22.17 -17.59 18.73
C ARG A 703 21.58 -17.88 17.35
N TYR A 704 20.80 -18.95 17.22
CA TYR A 704 20.17 -19.25 15.93
C TYR A 704 19.13 -18.19 15.54
N LEU A 705 18.45 -17.58 16.51
CA LEU A 705 17.58 -16.44 16.25
C LEU A 705 18.38 -15.23 15.73
N ASP A 706 19.61 -15.02 16.20
CA ASP A 706 20.50 -14.00 15.60
C ASP A 706 20.83 -14.35 14.16
N ASP A 707 21.19 -15.61 13.86
CA ASP A 707 21.47 -16.07 12.49
C ASP A 707 20.26 -15.82 11.56
N VAL A 708 19.04 -16.13 12.02
CA VAL A 708 17.79 -15.91 11.28
C VAL A 708 17.53 -14.42 11.05
N MET A 709 17.73 -13.58 12.06
CA MET A 709 17.57 -12.12 11.93
C MET A 709 18.62 -11.50 10.99
N HIS A 710 19.87 -11.97 11.05
CA HIS A 710 20.93 -11.54 10.12
C HIS A 710 20.60 -11.94 8.69
N GLU A 711 20.13 -13.17 8.47
CA GLU A 711 19.73 -13.62 7.13
C GLU A 711 18.50 -12.87 6.61
N THR A 712 17.56 -12.57 7.51
CA THR A 712 16.41 -11.71 7.21
C THR A 712 16.87 -10.32 6.78
N LEU A 713 17.82 -9.70 7.49
CA LEU A 713 18.35 -8.38 7.12
C LEU A 713 19.21 -8.39 5.87
N ARG A 714 19.86 -9.52 5.55
CA ARG A 714 20.66 -9.69 4.33
C ARG A 714 19.76 -9.72 3.11
N LEU A 715 18.73 -10.57 3.12
CA LEU A 715 17.78 -10.63 2.03
C LEU A 715 16.81 -9.45 2.04
N PHE A 716 16.44 -8.93 3.20
CA PHE A 716 15.46 -7.89 3.32
C PHE A 716 16.01 -6.69 4.08
N PRO A 717 17.01 -5.99 3.53
CA PRO A 717 17.58 -4.82 4.17
C PRO A 717 16.53 -3.74 4.27
N VAL A 718 16.23 -3.33 5.50
CA VAL A 718 15.24 -2.29 5.80
C VAL A 718 15.53 -1.01 5.00
N ALA A 719 16.80 -0.62 4.87
CA ALA A 719 17.24 0.44 3.97
C ALA A 719 17.95 -0.15 2.74
N ALA A 720 17.17 -0.44 1.69
CA ALA A 720 17.65 -1.10 0.47
C ALA A 720 18.70 -0.31 -0.31
N ILE A 721 18.58 1.03 -0.33
CA ILE A 721 19.51 1.95 -1.00
C ILE A 721 19.79 3.11 -0.06
N ASN A 722 21.05 3.53 0.02
CA ASN A 722 21.48 4.69 0.80
C ASN A 722 22.42 5.56 -0.03
N GLY A 723 22.67 6.80 0.40
CA GLY A 723 23.59 7.68 -0.35
C GLY A 723 24.16 8.85 0.44
N ARG A 724 25.26 9.39 -0.07
CA ARG A 724 25.94 10.59 0.44
C ARG A 724 26.27 11.54 -0.70
N LEU A 725 26.15 12.82 -0.45
CA LEU A 725 26.60 13.86 -1.36
C LEU A 725 28.10 14.09 -1.15
N CYS A 726 28.87 14.13 -2.24
CA CYS A 726 30.25 14.56 -2.23
C CYS A 726 30.30 16.07 -1.96
N LEU A 727 30.81 16.48 -0.80
CA LEU A 727 30.93 17.87 -0.37
C LEU A 727 32.23 18.52 -0.86
N LYS A 728 33.22 17.71 -1.25
CA LYS A 728 34.50 18.17 -1.77
C LYS A 728 35.02 17.14 -2.77
N THR A 729 35.46 17.59 -3.94
CA THR A 729 36.01 16.70 -4.99
C THR A 729 37.11 15.81 -4.43
N THR A 730 36.97 14.49 -4.66
CA THR A 730 37.88 13.46 -4.15
C THR A 730 37.97 12.30 -5.14
N THR A 731 38.74 11.27 -4.81
CA THR A 731 38.85 10.02 -5.58
C THR A 731 38.56 8.80 -4.72
N PHE A 732 38.01 7.77 -5.35
CA PHE A 732 38.05 6.40 -4.84
C PHE A 732 39.18 5.64 -5.52
N ALA A 733 39.78 4.67 -4.82
CA ALA A 733 40.81 3.81 -5.39
C ALA A 733 40.28 2.82 -6.44
N TYR A 734 38.97 2.62 -6.48
CA TYR A 734 38.27 1.68 -7.36
C TYR A 734 37.00 2.31 -7.94
N GLY A 735 36.38 1.63 -8.90
CA GLY A 735 35.10 2.00 -9.53
C GLY A 735 35.24 2.79 -10.83
N GLY A 736 36.48 3.00 -11.31
CA GLY A 736 36.80 3.57 -12.61
C GLY A 736 37.31 2.50 -13.58
N GLY A 737 37.32 2.81 -14.87
CA GLY A 737 37.76 1.91 -15.93
C GLY A 737 36.72 0.86 -16.31
N GLU A 738 36.98 0.08 -17.36
CA GLU A 738 36.05 -0.96 -17.82
C GLU A 738 35.88 -2.10 -16.82
N SER A 739 36.95 -2.44 -16.10
CA SER A 739 36.97 -3.49 -15.07
C SER A 739 36.42 -3.01 -13.71
N GLY A 740 36.39 -1.71 -13.46
CA GLY A 740 36.08 -1.13 -12.15
C GLY A 740 37.24 -1.18 -11.15
N GLU A 741 38.45 -1.57 -11.57
CA GLU A 741 39.64 -1.65 -10.70
C GLU A 741 40.50 -0.37 -10.71
N GLU A 742 40.22 0.57 -11.61
CA GLU A 742 40.95 1.84 -11.68
C GLU A 742 40.37 2.87 -10.70
N PRO A 743 41.16 3.88 -10.29
CA PRO A 743 40.68 4.98 -9.47
C PRO A 743 39.52 5.73 -10.13
N ASN A 744 38.55 6.18 -9.35
CA ASN A 744 37.38 6.90 -9.83
C ASN A 744 37.35 8.32 -9.27
N LEU A 745 37.26 9.33 -10.14
CA LEU A 745 37.09 10.72 -9.72
C LEU A 745 35.64 10.97 -9.29
N VAL A 746 35.47 11.57 -8.11
CA VAL A 746 34.16 11.96 -7.56
C VAL A 746 34.13 13.47 -7.39
N PRO A 747 33.55 14.21 -8.34
CA PRO A 747 33.40 15.66 -8.24
C PRO A 747 32.47 16.08 -7.10
N GLU A 748 32.73 17.25 -6.52
CA GLU A 748 31.79 17.92 -5.62
C GLU A 748 30.38 18.02 -6.23
N GLY A 749 29.35 17.79 -5.41
CA GLY A 749 27.96 17.74 -5.82
C GLY A 749 27.50 16.40 -6.40
N THR A 750 28.41 15.44 -6.58
CA THR A 750 28.04 14.07 -7.01
C THR A 750 27.34 13.33 -5.88
N LEU A 751 26.18 12.74 -6.16
CA LEU A 751 25.52 11.82 -5.24
C LEU A 751 26.12 10.43 -5.40
N VAL A 752 26.68 9.87 -4.33
CA VAL A 752 27.18 8.49 -4.32
C VAL A 752 26.20 7.64 -3.53
N CYS A 753 25.49 6.75 -4.22
CA CYS A 753 24.55 5.80 -3.64
C CYS A 753 25.16 4.40 -3.58
N PHE A 754 24.81 3.64 -2.55
CA PHE A 754 25.12 2.22 -2.48
C PHE A 754 23.85 1.39 -2.29
N SER A 755 23.77 0.28 -3.02
CA SER A 755 22.66 -0.65 -2.97
C SER A 755 22.97 -1.76 -1.98
N THR A 756 22.47 -1.62 -0.75
CA THR A 756 22.51 -2.68 0.27
C THR A 756 21.86 -3.95 -0.28
N TYR A 757 20.71 -3.79 -0.96
CA TYR A 757 19.96 -4.90 -1.55
C TYR A 757 20.79 -5.71 -2.56
N ALA A 758 21.48 -5.04 -3.48
CA ALA A 758 22.32 -5.71 -4.47
C ALA A 758 23.64 -6.22 -3.90
N CYS A 759 24.25 -5.50 -2.95
CA CYS A 759 25.46 -5.93 -2.26
C CYS A 759 25.23 -7.25 -1.49
N HIS A 760 24.13 -7.32 -0.74
CA HIS A 760 23.79 -8.47 0.10
C HIS A 760 23.32 -9.70 -0.71
N ARG A 761 23.09 -9.55 -2.02
CA ARG A 761 22.75 -10.61 -2.97
C ARG A 761 23.86 -10.92 -3.97
N SER A 762 25.02 -10.27 -3.85
CA SER A 762 26.09 -10.48 -4.82
C SER A 762 26.67 -11.90 -4.68
N PRO A 763 26.68 -12.71 -5.76
CA PRO A 763 27.33 -14.02 -5.75
C PRO A 763 28.83 -13.93 -5.43
N LYS A 764 29.46 -12.78 -5.72
CA LYS A 764 30.86 -12.46 -5.33
C LYS A 764 31.10 -12.60 -3.83
N TYR A 765 30.12 -12.28 -2.99
CA TYR A 765 30.27 -12.26 -1.52
C TYR A 765 29.54 -13.41 -0.82
N TYR A 766 28.50 -13.97 -1.44
CA TYR A 766 27.62 -14.97 -0.82
C TYR A 766 27.55 -16.30 -1.59
N GLY A 767 28.18 -16.41 -2.77
CA GLY A 767 28.15 -17.61 -3.61
C GLY A 767 26.87 -17.72 -4.46
N GLU A 768 26.72 -18.82 -5.18
CA GLU A 768 25.56 -19.06 -6.07
C GLU A 768 24.24 -19.12 -5.31
N ASP A 769 24.27 -19.47 -4.01
CA ASP A 769 23.09 -19.50 -3.14
C ASP A 769 22.69 -18.13 -2.54
N ALA A 770 23.23 -17.02 -3.07
CA ALA A 770 23.02 -15.67 -2.53
C ALA A 770 21.53 -15.26 -2.48
N MET A 771 20.67 -15.84 -3.30
CA MET A 771 19.23 -15.54 -3.29
C MET A 771 18.44 -16.36 -2.27
N ARG A 772 19.00 -17.47 -1.76
CA ARG A 772 18.31 -18.38 -0.84
C ARG A 772 18.38 -17.90 0.60
N PHE A 773 17.28 -18.06 1.32
CA PHE A 773 17.21 -17.81 2.76
C PHE A 773 17.86 -18.98 3.51
N ARG A 774 19.06 -18.76 4.05
CA ARG A 774 19.83 -19.80 4.75
C ARG A 774 20.55 -19.24 5.98
N PRO A 775 19.94 -19.28 7.17
CA PRO A 775 20.54 -18.80 8.42
C PRO A 775 21.90 -19.43 8.75
N GLU A 776 22.12 -20.70 8.41
CA GLU A 776 23.35 -21.44 8.71
C GLU A 776 24.62 -20.82 8.08
N ARG A 777 24.48 -19.91 7.12
CA ARG A 777 25.63 -19.23 6.52
C ARG A 777 26.43 -18.40 7.54
N TRP A 778 25.77 -17.91 8.58
CA TRP A 778 26.38 -17.08 9.63
C TRP A 778 27.24 -17.88 10.61
N GLN A 779 27.14 -19.21 10.59
CA GLN A 779 27.96 -20.12 11.39
C GLN A 779 29.35 -20.36 10.78
N ARG A 780 29.49 -20.17 9.45
CA ARG A 780 30.77 -20.35 8.74
C ARG A 780 31.61 -19.08 8.71
N THR A 781 30.96 -17.94 8.49
CA THR A 781 31.63 -16.63 8.44
C THR A 781 30.96 -15.71 9.44
N SER A 782 31.75 -15.20 10.39
CA SER A 782 31.21 -14.35 11.45
C SER A 782 30.60 -13.07 10.87
N VAL A 783 29.50 -12.62 11.48
CA VAL A 783 28.87 -11.31 11.19
C VAL A 783 29.89 -10.18 11.31
N ARG A 784 30.81 -10.29 12.27
CA ARG A 784 31.88 -9.32 12.48
C ARG A 784 32.77 -9.17 11.23
N THR A 785 33.26 -10.28 10.68
CA THR A 785 34.07 -10.26 9.46
C THR A 785 33.34 -9.54 8.31
N ARG A 786 32.07 -9.88 8.09
CA ARG A 786 31.27 -9.28 7.00
C ARG A 786 30.88 -7.81 7.21
N THR A 787 30.86 -7.37 8.47
CA THR A 787 30.61 -5.96 8.82
C THR A 787 31.88 -5.12 8.73
N GLU A 788 33.04 -5.71 9.02
CA GLU A 788 34.36 -5.08 8.85
C GLU A 788 34.72 -4.90 7.37
N ASP A 789 34.39 -5.88 6.51
CA ASP A 789 34.63 -5.81 5.06
C ASP A 789 33.51 -5.14 4.24
N PHE A 790 32.45 -4.66 4.91
CA PHE A 790 31.26 -4.03 4.33
C PHE A 790 30.45 -4.90 3.36
N THR A 791 30.63 -6.21 3.33
CA THR A 791 29.76 -7.12 2.57
C THR A 791 28.40 -7.36 3.23
N PHE A 792 28.29 -7.04 4.53
CA PHE A 792 27.03 -7.01 5.30
C PHE A 792 27.00 -5.75 6.17
N HIS A 793 26.00 -4.89 6.01
CA HIS A 793 25.95 -3.58 6.68
C HIS A 793 24.51 -3.11 6.97
N PRO A 794 23.69 -3.90 7.67
CA PRO A 794 22.27 -3.60 7.89
C PRO A 794 22.04 -2.33 8.74
N PHE A 795 22.99 -1.97 9.60
CA PHE A 795 22.97 -0.76 10.43
C PHE A 795 23.93 0.33 9.93
N ILE A 796 24.47 0.16 8.71
CA ILE A 796 25.52 1.00 8.11
C ILE A 796 26.81 0.94 8.96
N GLY A 797 27.92 1.49 8.46
CA GLY A 797 29.18 1.64 9.19
C GLY A 797 29.63 3.09 9.36
N GLY A 798 30.74 3.27 10.07
CA GLY A 798 31.40 4.57 10.25
C GLY A 798 30.68 5.56 11.16
N PRO A 799 31.03 6.86 11.10
CA PRO A 799 30.54 7.85 12.06
C PRO A 799 29.02 7.97 12.12
N ARG A 800 28.35 7.69 10.99
CA ARG A 800 26.90 7.72 10.83
C ARG A 800 26.22 6.36 11.07
N LYS A 801 26.91 5.37 11.64
CA LYS A 801 26.33 4.08 12.06
C LYS A 801 25.08 4.29 12.93
N CYS A 802 24.06 3.47 12.74
CA CYS A 802 22.81 3.54 13.50
C CYS A 802 23.08 3.51 15.01
N PRO A 803 22.66 4.53 15.79
CA PRO A 803 22.84 4.53 17.23
C PRO A 803 21.82 3.62 17.95
N GLY A 804 20.70 3.31 17.28
CA GLY A 804 19.60 2.49 17.82
C GLY A 804 19.73 0.99 17.53
N GLU A 805 20.89 0.50 17.07
CA GLU A 805 21.09 -0.92 16.72
C GLU A 805 20.68 -1.85 17.87
N ARG A 806 21.24 -1.65 19.08
CA ARG A 806 20.93 -2.48 20.24
C ARG A 806 19.46 -2.42 20.65
N PHE A 807 18.85 -1.24 20.52
CA PHE A 807 17.43 -1.04 20.79
C PHE A 807 16.57 -1.87 19.84
N ALA A 808 16.81 -1.76 18.52
CA ALA A 808 16.07 -2.51 17.50
C ALA A 808 16.23 -4.02 17.68
N TRP A 809 17.46 -4.50 17.94
CA TRP A 809 17.71 -5.91 18.23
C TRP A 809 16.90 -6.41 19.42
N ASN A 810 16.90 -5.68 20.53
CA ASN A 810 16.15 -6.07 21.72
C ASN A 810 14.65 -6.14 21.45
N VAL A 811 14.07 -5.12 20.80
CA VAL A 811 12.64 -5.09 20.48
C VAL A 811 12.29 -6.28 19.59
N VAL A 812 12.93 -6.41 18.42
CA VAL A 812 12.57 -7.48 17.47
C VAL A 812 12.81 -8.86 18.05
N LYS A 813 13.95 -9.09 18.71
CA LYS A 813 14.29 -10.41 19.25
C LYS A 813 13.34 -10.82 20.37
N TYR A 814 12.97 -9.89 21.25
CA TYR A 814 12.01 -10.14 22.31
C TYR A 814 10.61 -10.43 21.75
N THR A 815 10.12 -9.59 20.84
CA THR A 815 8.81 -9.79 20.18
C THR A 815 8.76 -11.12 19.42
N ALA A 816 9.80 -11.44 18.65
CA ALA A 816 9.88 -12.70 17.92
C ALA A 816 9.84 -13.91 18.86
N CYS A 817 10.57 -13.85 19.98
CA CYS A 817 10.54 -14.90 20.99
C CYS A 817 9.13 -15.11 21.55
N ARG A 818 8.45 -14.02 21.93
CA ARG A 818 7.08 -14.09 22.46
C ARG A 818 6.08 -14.59 21.42
N LEU A 819 6.19 -14.18 20.17
CA LEU A 819 5.34 -14.69 19.08
C LEU A 819 5.51 -16.20 18.88
N ILE A 820 6.75 -16.70 18.88
CA ILE A 820 7.03 -18.15 18.73
C ILE A 820 6.59 -18.94 19.96
N GLN A 821 6.67 -18.37 21.18
CA GLN A 821 6.14 -19.01 22.39
C GLN A 821 4.61 -19.11 22.38
N CYS A 822 3.91 -18.10 21.82
CA CYS A 822 2.45 -18.05 21.81
C CYS A 822 1.80 -18.75 20.61
N PHE A 823 2.56 -19.00 19.53
CA PHE A 823 2.03 -19.61 18.31
C PHE A 823 2.92 -20.75 17.84
N ASN A 824 2.40 -21.98 17.97
CA ASN A 824 3.03 -23.19 17.46
C ASN A 824 3.06 -23.25 15.92
N THR A 825 2.11 -22.60 15.25
CA THR A 825 2.10 -22.50 13.78
C THR A 825 2.14 -21.04 13.36
N ILE A 826 3.11 -20.72 12.52
CA ILE A 826 3.16 -19.50 11.72
C ILE A 826 3.25 -19.97 10.28
N ALA A 827 2.15 -19.89 9.53
CA ALA A 827 2.08 -20.40 8.17
C ALA A 827 1.49 -19.38 7.21
N VAL A 828 1.85 -19.48 5.94
CA VAL A 828 1.08 -18.85 4.86
C VAL A 828 -0.24 -19.61 4.70
N ASP A 829 -1.34 -18.92 4.37
CA ASP A 829 -2.58 -19.61 3.98
C ASP A 829 -2.34 -20.36 2.65
N ASN A 830 -2.55 -21.68 2.64
CA ASN A 830 -2.16 -22.59 1.55
C ASN A 830 -3.02 -22.46 0.28
N SER A 831 -3.77 -21.37 0.12
CA SER A 831 -4.65 -21.11 -1.04
C SER A 831 -3.96 -20.37 -2.20
N GLY A 832 -2.71 -19.94 -2.07
CA GLY A 832 -1.94 -19.34 -3.17
C GLY A 832 -0.43 -19.47 -2.96
N SER A 833 0.26 -20.01 -3.97
CA SER A 833 1.67 -20.38 -3.96
C SER A 833 2.62 -19.43 -3.23
N GLY A 834 3.39 -19.98 -2.31
CA GLY A 834 4.52 -19.30 -1.65
C GLY A 834 5.40 -20.20 -0.79
N ALA A 835 5.14 -21.52 -0.78
CA ALA A 835 5.89 -22.53 -0.04
C ALA A 835 6.87 -23.32 -0.94
N GLY A 836 7.14 -22.82 -2.14
CA GLY A 836 8.19 -23.35 -3.01
C GLY A 836 9.57 -22.79 -2.65
N PRO A 837 10.67 -23.48 -3.02
CA PRO A 837 12.04 -23.08 -2.66
C PRO A 837 12.45 -21.68 -3.17
N ASP A 838 11.71 -21.12 -4.13
CA ASP A 838 12.03 -19.85 -4.82
C ASP A 838 10.98 -18.74 -4.55
N TRP A 839 10.29 -18.80 -3.41
CA TRP A 839 9.29 -17.80 -3.02
C TRP A 839 9.82 -16.35 -3.01
N GLN A 840 11.15 -16.18 -2.92
CA GLN A 840 11.82 -14.88 -2.92
C GLN A 840 11.64 -14.11 -4.24
N GLU A 841 11.39 -14.82 -5.35
CA GLU A 841 11.17 -14.21 -6.68
C GLU A 841 9.77 -13.62 -6.84
N LEU A 842 8.79 -14.15 -6.12
CA LEU A 842 7.39 -13.74 -6.19
C LEU A 842 7.08 -12.50 -5.33
N ILE A 843 8.04 -12.05 -4.50
CA ILE A 843 7.84 -10.96 -3.56
C ILE A 843 7.58 -9.62 -4.27
N GLN A 844 6.52 -8.93 -3.85
CA GLN A 844 6.29 -7.52 -4.12
C GLN A 844 6.75 -6.66 -2.94
N TYR A 845 7.55 -5.63 -3.25
CA TYR A 845 8.20 -4.76 -2.28
C TYR A 845 7.50 -3.41 -2.22
N ARG A 846 7.02 -3.04 -1.03
CA ARG A 846 6.69 -1.66 -0.73
C ARG A 846 7.95 -0.93 -0.31
N LEU A 847 8.45 -0.07 -1.19
CA LEU A 847 9.61 0.76 -0.89
C LEU A 847 9.17 2.18 -0.55
N GLY A 848 9.15 2.49 0.75
CA GLY A 848 9.12 3.85 1.25
C GLY A 848 10.54 4.35 1.50
N LEU A 849 10.78 4.91 2.69
CA LEU A 849 12.14 5.07 3.22
C LEU A 849 12.69 3.77 3.79
N THR A 850 11.79 2.87 4.19
CA THR A 850 12.08 1.48 4.52
C THR A 850 11.45 0.55 3.47
N MET A 851 11.99 -0.66 3.38
CA MET A 851 11.46 -1.73 2.53
C MET A 851 10.64 -2.71 3.38
N SER A 852 9.39 -2.96 3.00
CA SER A 852 8.49 -3.94 3.63
C SER A 852 7.68 -4.72 2.59
N PRO A 853 7.03 -5.85 2.96
CA PRO A 853 6.13 -6.56 2.04
C PRO A 853 4.95 -5.68 1.60
N ASP A 854 4.65 -5.63 0.30
CA ASP A 854 3.57 -4.76 -0.22
C ASP A 854 2.19 -5.25 0.22
N ASP A 855 1.95 -6.54 0.03
CA ASP A 855 0.71 -7.26 0.38
C ASP A 855 0.48 -7.35 1.90
N GLY A 856 1.44 -6.88 2.71
CA GLY A 856 1.44 -7.06 4.16
C GLY A 856 2.00 -8.40 4.58
N VAL A 857 1.69 -8.80 5.81
CA VAL A 857 2.17 -10.05 6.42
C VAL A 857 0.95 -10.83 6.90
N SER A 858 0.25 -11.39 5.92
CA SER A 858 -0.91 -12.24 6.14
C SER A 858 -0.45 -13.65 6.47
N VAL A 859 -0.68 -14.07 7.71
CA VAL A 859 -0.28 -15.38 8.22
C VAL A 859 -1.40 -16.03 9.02
N ILE A 860 -1.45 -17.36 8.96
CA ILE A 860 -2.23 -18.19 9.87
C ILE A 860 -1.37 -18.43 11.11
N LEU A 861 -1.86 -17.94 12.25
CA LEU A 861 -1.25 -18.15 13.56
C LEU A 861 -2.11 -19.13 14.34
N LYS A 862 -1.56 -20.29 14.75
CA LYS A 862 -2.23 -21.25 15.65
C LYS A 862 -1.45 -21.35 16.94
N ALA A 863 -2.17 -21.24 18.06
CA ALA A 863 -1.60 -21.37 19.40
C ALA A 863 -1.20 -22.82 19.66
#